data_AF-A0A4R8QTS9-F1
#
_entry.id   AF-A0A4R8QTS9-F1
#
_cell.length_a   1.000
_cell.length_b   1.000
_cell.length_c   1.000
_cell.angle_alpha   90.00
_cell.angle_beta   90.00
_cell.angle_gamma   90.00
#
_symmetry.space_group_name_H-M   'P 1'
#
loop_
_entity.id
_entity.type
_entity.pdbx_description
1 polymer ?
#
loop_
_entity_poly.entity_id
_entity_poly.type
_entity_poly.pdbx_seq_one_letter_code
_entity_poly.pdbx_strand_id
1 'polypeptide(L)'
;MVVWKASIAAFAGIAALTSASIVQRDEPAPVLERTVVPGAFIVELADDQDAASFVSNIETEAGLSKVSQRLDLHSTVFKGVSISVENADEETASKIAGMSAVKQLWTVPLISVPRLDIKWTGKDKTAAAKHKRQTNSTADTWPPHVMTQVDKLRAKGFTGKGLKIGIVDTGIDYTHPALGGCFGPGCLVEFGLDIVGDSYDGTNTPAPDNDPFEDCLGHGTHVAGIIAAMENPMGFTGASPDVKLGMYRTFGCNGQTTGDVLLAGVIKAFEDGSDIITGSIGGPSGWAGEAFAVTVARIVDAGVPCTFAAGNEVGGTEGLFGISTPSTGDGAISVSSYQNQGADGAGQVSAFNSWGPTFELTLAPSFGAPGGGILSTWPVKLGEYAEASGTSMATPLVASIVALVSQARGTRDPDLIKRLIASTAKPNLSQNYGADKIAAALGPVPQQGAGLVQAYDAAYASSVVSVPGLSFNDTDNLVSEASFTVTNVGDTPATYNVSHVPALTAMTLFQIYRSSSPDLETVYATLDFQPTTFTLEPNATEEIRITVTPPKGLDAASLPVYSGWVALNGTNNDGEFALSVPYIGAAASMKNVTVLAAERLSLSRSDDPRNPPVEAGTTFQLAVPTAHKDWVQPLLNTTDLVLPVGALPSQFVWLVMGSAEVRIEAVPLSSNGTVANPDAKDNGLEFVSLGNVAGYPVTYRRPIGWMSNWDGTLADGSWVPAGSYRLSIFALKIFGNRTSPDDWDRYDSPEFNIRYVEA
;
A
#
# COMPACT_ATOMS: atom_id res chain seq x y z
N MET A 1 -48.37 -8.84 65.34
CA MET A 1 -49.11 -8.19 64.25
C MET A 1 -48.11 -8.02 63.10
N VAL A 2 -48.40 -8.69 61.99
CA VAL A 2 -47.66 -8.78 60.71
C VAL A 2 -46.31 -9.53 60.72
N VAL A 3 -46.28 -10.54 59.86
CA VAL A 3 -45.32 -11.64 59.67
C VAL A 3 -44.95 -11.66 58.19
N TRP A 4 -43.67 -11.74 57.81
CA TRP A 4 -43.20 -12.20 56.49
C TRP A 4 -41.85 -12.90 56.68
N LYS A 5 -41.83 -14.23 56.84
CA LYS A 5 -41.59 -15.29 55.83
C LYS A 5 -40.20 -15.26 55.18
N ALA A 6 -39.29 -16.01 55.79
CA ALA A 6 -38.19 -16.69 55.10
C ALA A 6 -38.68 -18.02 54.51
N SER A 7 -38.11 -18.47 53.39
CA SER A 7 -38.20 -19.87 52.97
C SER A 7 -36.91 -20.31 52.29
N ILE A 8 -36.35 -21.36 52.87
CA ILE A 8 -35.29 -22.23 52.37
C ILE A 8 -35.92 -23.19 51.36
N ALA A 9 -35.26 -23.43 50.22
CA ALA A 9 -35.41 -24.69 49.48
C ALA A 9 -34.15 -24.99 48.66
N ALA A 10 -33.72 -26.24 48.73
CA ALA A 10 -32.48 -26.79 48.21
C ALA A 10 -32.61 -27.39 46.80
N PHE A 11 -31.45 -27.49 46.14
CA PHE A 11 -31.01 -28.39 45.07
C PHE A 11 -32.01 -29.34 44.38
N ALA A 12 -32.13 -29.19 43.07
CA ALA A 12 -32.13 -30.30 42.10
C ALA A 12 -31.61 -29.78 40.75
N GLY A 13 -30.66 -30.51 40.16
CA GLY A 13 -29.85 -30.07 39.01
C GLY A 13 -30.59 -30.05 37.68
N ILE A 14 -30.13 -29.14 36.81
CA ILE A 14 -30.21 -29.25 35.36
C ILE A 14 -28.86 -28.76 34.83
N ALA A 15 -28.10 -29.68 34.22
CA ALA A 15 -26.96 -29.32 33.40
C ALA A 15 -27.48 -28.58 32.17
N ALA A 16 -27.44 -27.24 32.21
CA ALA A 16 -27.63 -26.42 31.03
C ALA A 16 -26.30 -26.36 30.28
N LEU A 17 -26.21 -27.14 29.20
CA LEU A 17 -25.25 -26.92 28.12
C LEU A 17 -25.36 -25.46 27.70
N THR A 18 -24.40 -24.63 28.12
CA THR A 18 -24.21 -23.30 27.55
C THR A 18 -23.74 -23.50 26.12
N SER A 19 -24.70 -23.52 25.20
CA SER A 19 -24.43 -23.24 23.79
C SER A 19 -23.85 -21.84 23.76
N ALA A 20 -22.54 -21.75 23.61
CA ALA A 20 -21.89 -20.53 23.17
C ALA A 20 -22.59 -20.15 21.87
N SER A 21 -23.36 -19.07 21.92
CA SER A 21 -23.94 -18.48 20.73
C SER A 21 -22.75 -18.04 19.88
N ILE A 22 -22.44 -18.81 18.85
CA ILE A 22 -21.56 -18.40 17.77
C ILE A 22 -22.25 -17.16 17.22
N VAL A 23 -21.79 -15.98 17.62
CA VAL A 23 -22.11 -14.75 16.90
C VAL A 23 -21.42 -14.91 15.58
N GLN A 24 -22.18 -15.41 14.60
CA GLN A 24 -21.85 -15.37 13.19
C GLN A 24 -21.72 -13.88 12.88
N ARG A 25 -20.50 -13.33 12.94
CA ARG A 25 -20.23 -12.02 12.36
C ARG A 25 -20.65 -12.15 10.91
N ASP A 26 -21.60 -11.32 10.47
CA ASP A 26 -21.94 -11.19 9.06
C ASP A 26 -20.64 -10.99 8.29
N GLU A 27 -20.24 -12.03 7.54
CA GLU A 27 -19.06 -11.98 6.71
C GLU A 27 -19.30 -10.91 5.66
N PRO A 28 -18.45 -9.86 5.58
CA PRO A 28 -18.70 -8.77 4.66
C PRO A 28 -18.68 -9.31 3.22
N ALA A 29 -19.77 -9.07 2.50
CA ALA A 29 -19.84 -9.30 1.06
C ALA A 29 -18.70 -8.52 0.37
N PRO A 30 -18.12 -9.07 -0.71
CA PRO A 30 -17.00 -8.43 -1.41
C PRO A 30 -17.41 -7.06 -1.95
N VAL A 31 -16.51 -6.10 -1.82
CA VAL A 31 -16.65 -4.81 -2.49
C VAL A 31 -16.37 -5.02 -3.98
N LEU A 32 -17.41 -5.03 -4.81
CA LEU A 32 -17.31 -5.02 -6.28
C LEU A 32 -16.89 -3.61 -6.73
N GLU A 33 -15.63 -3.24 -6.48
CA GLU A 33 -15.09 -1.94 -6.86
C GLU A 33 -14.43 -1.98 -8.24
N ARG A 34 -14.75 -1.00 -9.08
CA ARG A 34 -14.00 -0.73 -10.30
C ARG A 34 -12.63 -0.17 -9.88
N THR A 35 -11.63 -1.04 -9.84
CA THR A 35 -10.28 -0.71 -9.32
C THR A 35 -9.31 -0.23 -10.38
N VAL A 36 -9.68 -0.27 -11.66
CA VAL A 36 -8.83 0.12 -12.80
C VAL A 36 -9.64 0.89 -13.83
N VAL A 37 -8.97 1.74 -14.61
CA VAL A 37 -9.54 2.38 -15.81
C VAL A 37 -9.55 1.38 -16.96
N PRO A 38 -10.71 0.97 -17.49
CA PRO A 38 -10.75 -0.03 -18.56
C PRO A 38 -10.06 0.45 -19.84
N GLY A 39 -9.31 -0.46 -20.47
CA GLY A 39 -8.56 -0.16 -21.68
C GLY A 39 -7.40 0.80 -21.52
N ALA A 40 -7.01 1.14 -20.27
CA ALA A 40 -5.88 2.01 -20.00
C ALA A 40 -4.71 1.23 -19.39
N PHE A 41 -3.51 1.49 -19.90
CA PHE A 41 -2.30 0.76 -19.55
C PHE A 41 -1.11 1.69 -19.37
N ILE A 42 -0.26 1.36 -18.39
CA ILE A 42 1.10 1.91 -18.24
C ILE A 42 2.04 0.95 -18.94
N VAL A 43 2.82 1.45 -19.90
CA VAL A 43 3.78 0.67 -20.67
C VAL A 43 5.19 1.13 -20.30
N GLU A 44 6.00 0.25 -19.71
CA GLU A 44 7.46 0.45 -19.68
C GLU A 44 8.05 -0.15 -20.96
N LEU A 45 8.86 0.65 -21.65
CA LEU A 45 9.44 0.32 -22.94
C LEU A 45 10.82 -0.33 -22.77
N ALA A 46 11.20 -1.15 -23.74
CA ALA A 46 12.56 -1.67 -23.84
C ALA A 46 13.60 -0.54 -24.02
N ASP A 47 14.83 -0.80 -23.59
CA ASP A 47 15.88 0.22 -23.43
C ASP A 47 16.28 0.90 -24.76
N ASP A 48 15.98 0.30 -25.91
CA ASP A 48 16.28 0.81 -27.25
C ASP A 48 15.08 1.48 -27.98
N GLN A 49 13.89 1.48 -27.39
CA GLN A 49 12.66 2.02 -28.01
C GLN A 49 12.39 3.49 -27.66
N ASP A 50 11.43 4.16 -28.29
CA ASP A 50 10.97 5.50 -27.87
C ASP A 50 9.44 5.58 -27.84
N ALA A 51 8.91 6.41 -26.93
CA ALA A 51 7.47 6.48 -26.69
C ALA A 51 6.67 6.99 -27.89
N ALA A 52 7.21 7.96 -28.64
CA ALA A 52 6.53 8.54 -29.79
C ALA A 52 6.42 7.52 -30.95
N SER A 53 7.49 6.79 -31.24
CA SER A 53 7.50 5.71 -32.22
C SER A 53 6.60 4.55 -31.78
N PHE A 54 6.65 4.16 -30.50
CA PHE A 54 5.78 3.12 -29.96
C PHE A 54 4.30 3.48 -30.15
N VAL A 55 3.88 4.68 -29.72
CA VAL A 55 2.47 5.13 -29.87
C VAL A 55 2.07 5.23 -31.35
N SER A 56 3.00 5.61 -32.24
CA SER A 56 2.71 5.69 -33.67
C SER A 56 2.55 4.32 -34.34
N ASN A 57 3.20 3.28 -33.81
CA ASN A 57 3.24 1.96 -34.42
C ASN A 57 2.31 0.94 -33.76
N ILE A 58 1.91 1.16 -32.49
CA ILE A 58 1.16 0.18 -31.69
C ILE A 58 -0.13 -0.30 -32.37
N GLU A 59 -0.87 0.57 -33.05
CA GLU A 59 -2.07 0.17 -33.79
C GLU A 59 -1.74 -0.86 -34.88
N THR A 60 -0.66 -0.62 -35.62
CA THR A 60 -0.25 -1.50 -36.73
C THR A 60 0.40 -2.77 -36.23
N GLU A 61 1.30 -2.68 -35.24
CA GLU A 61 2.06 -3.82 -34.73
C GLU A 61 1.24 -4.75 -33.84
N ALA A 62 0.34 -4.19 -33.02
CA ALA A 62 -0.53 -4.97 -32.14
C ALA A 62 -1.89 -5.31 -32.79
N GLY A 63 -2.17 -4.81 -34.00
CA GLY A 63 -3.47 -4.99 -34.67
C GLY A 63 -4.64 -4.35 -33.89
N LEU A 64 -4.37 -3.21 -33.26
CA LEU A 64 -5.34 -2.43 -32.48
C LEU A 64 -5.89 -1.26 -33.30
N SER A 65 -6.93 -0.62 -32.78
CA SER A 65 -7.47 0.60 -33.38
C SER A 65 -7.84 1.60 -32.30
N LYS A 66 -7.73 2.89 -32.61
CA LYS A 66 -8.08 4.02 -31.74
C LYS A 66 -7.27 4.01 -30.44
N VAL A 67 -5.96 3.81 -30.57
CA VAL A 67 -5.04 3.97 -29.45
C VAL A 67 -4.71 5.46 -29.30
N SER A 68 -4.78 5.95 -28.07
CA SER A 68 -4.43 7.32 -27.72
C SER A 68 -3.44 7.34 -26.56
N GLN A 69 -2.48 8.26 -26.61
CA GLN A 69 -1.62 8.54 -25.47
C GLN A 69 -2.41 9.31 -24.41
N ARG A 70 -2.39 8.81 -23.18
CA ARG A 70 -2.94 9.48 -22.00
C ARG A 70 -1.93 10.44 -21.40
N LEU A 71 -0.72 9.95 -21.12
CA LEU A 71 0.37 10.69 -20.49
C LEU A 71 1.72 10.25 -21.07
N ASP A 72 2.62 11.21 -21.25
CA ASP A 72 4.05 10.91 -21.41
C ASP A 72 4.62 10.65 -20.01
N LEU A 73 5.30 9.52 -19.84
CA LEU A 73 5.94 9.13 -18.58
C LEU A 73 7.46 8.99 -18.75
N HIS A 74 8.00 9.43 -19.89
CA HIS A 74 9.42 9.33 -20.17
C HIS A 74 10.24 10.26 -19.27
N SER A 75 11.22 9.67 -18.58
CA SER A 75 12.19 10.36 -17.74
C SER A 75 13.48 9.53 -17.63
N THR A 76 14.46 10.03 -16.90
CA THR A 76 15.70 9.28 -16.62
C THR A 76 15.48 8.08 -15.68
N VAL A 77 14.38 8.02 -14.93
CA VAL A 77 14.06 6.95 -13.97
C VAL A 77 12.98 6.00 -14.47
N PHE A 78 12.17 6.43 -15.44
CA PHE A 78 11.10 5.60 -16.00
C PHE A 78 10.98 5.88 -17.51
N LYS A 79 11.13 4.84 -18.31
CA LYS A 79 11.00 4.94 -19.77
C LYS A 79 9.68 4.34 -20.19
N GLY A 80 8.63 5.15 -20.21
CA GLY A 80 7.30 4.63 -20.49
C GLY A 80 6.30 5.66 -20.97
N VAL A 81 5.10 5.17 -21.22
CA VAL A 81 3.95 5.95 -21.70
C VAL A 81 2.68 5.35 -21.10
N SER A 82 1.70 6.20 -20.80
CA SER A 82 0.34 5.75 -20.50
C SER A 82 -0.52 5.87 -21.75
N ILE A 83 -1.27 4.81 -22.07
CA ILE A 83 -2.12 4.74 -23.25
C ILE A 83 -3.55 4.33 -22.90
N SER A 84 -4.50 4.69 -23.76
CA SER A 84 -5.87 4.22 -23.75
C SER A 84 -6.23 3.64 -25.11
N VAL A 85 -6.90 2.49 -25.11
CA VAL A 85 -7.42 1.84 -26.31
C VAL A 85 -8.95 1.90 -26.26
N GLU A 86 -9.56 2.61 -27.20
CA GLU A 86 -11.03 2.71 -27.26
C GLU A 86 -11.63 1.35 -27.61
N ASN A 87 -12.66 0.93 -26.88
CA ASN A 87 -13.25 -0.41 -27.01
C ASN A 87 -12.21 -1.51 -26.82
N ALA A 88 -11.22 -1.27 -25.94
CA ALA A 88 -10.31 -2.31 -25.48
C ALA A 88 -11.12 -3.54 -25.09
N ASP A 89 -10.89 -4.60 -25.84
CA ASP A 89 -11.38 -5.92 -25.52
C ASP A 89 -10.42 -6.59 -24.54
N GLU A 90 -10.80 -7.80 -24.18
CA GLU A 90 -9.98 -8.63 -23.32
C GLU A 90 -8.60 -8.93 -24.00
N GLU A 91 -8.49 -8.96 -25.33
CA GLU A 91 -7.24 -9.34 -26.04
C GLU A 91 -6.17 -8.24 -25.99
N THR A 92 -6.61 -7.00 -25.78
CA THR A 92 -5.80 -5.80 -25.91
C THR A 92 -4.54 -5.83 -25.05
N ALA A 93 -4.64 -6.22 -23.77
CA ALA A 93 -3.50 -6.23 -22.85
C ALA A 93 -2.38 -7.18 -23.31
N SER A 94 -2.75 -8.39 -23.73
CA SER A 94 -1.81 -9.42 -24.14
C SER A 94 -1.15 -9.11 -25.48
N LYS A 95 -1.88 -8.51 -26.42
CA LYS A 95 -1.31 -8.01 -27.69
C LYS A 95 -0.22 -6.97 -27.44
N ILE A 96 -0.46 -6.05 -26.50
CA ILE A 96 0.53 -5.02 -26.12
C ILE A 96 1.72 -5.66 -25.39
N ALA A 97 1.46 -6.49 -24.38
CA ALA A 97 2.52 -7.14 -23.59
C ALA A 97 3.43 -8.06 -24.42
N GLY A 98 2.91 -8.67 -25.49
CA GLY A 98 3.66 -9.54 -26.39
C GLY A 98 4.58 -8.80 -27.38
N MET A 99 4.50 -7.47 -27.47
CA MET A 99 5.35 -6.69 -28.37
C MET A 99 6.80 -6.67 -27.85
N SER A 100 7.77 -6.86 -28.74
CA SER A 100 9.20 -6.77 -28.39
C SER A 100 9.62 -5.40 -27.83
N ALA A 101 8.83 -4.35 -28.12
CA ALA A 101 9.05 -3.01 -27.62
C ALA A 101 8.63 -2.82 -26.15
N VAL A 102 7.81 -3.73 -25.60
CA VAL A 102 7.25 -3.63 -24.26
C VAL A 102 8.09 -4.46 -23.30
N LYS A 103 8.64 -3.80 -22.29
CA LYS A 103 9.39 -4.43 -21.20
C LYS A 103 8.46 -4.91 -20.10
N GLN A 104 7.45 -4.11 -19.77
CA GLN A 104 6.45 -4.44 -18.76
C GLN A 104 5.17 -3.65 -19.00
N LEU A 105 4.03 -4.28 -18.70
CA LEU A 105 2.70 -3.70 -18.85
C LEU A 105 1.96 -3.75 -17.50
N TRP A 106 1.36 -2.64 -17.10
CA TRP A 106 0.44 -2.60 -15.95
C TRP A 106 -0.89 -2.00 -16.36
N THR A 107 -1.95 -2.39 -15.66
CA THR A 107 -3.23 -1.68 -15.72
C THR A 107 -3.12 -0.34 -14.99
N VAL A 108 -3.97 0.62 -15.36
CA VAL A 108 -4.04 1.92 -14.67
C VAL A 108 -5.03 1.82 -13.50
N PRO A 109 -4.59 1.83 -12.23
CA PRO A 109 -5.50 1.76 -11.09
C PRO A 109 -6.27 3.07 -10.91
N LEU A 110 -7.52 2.97 -10.47
CA LEU A 110 -8.32 4.09 -9.98
C LEU A 110 -8.02 4.31 -8.50
N ILE A 111 -7.77 5.56 -8.11
CA ILE A 111 -7.36 5.93 -6.75
C ILE A 111 -8.23 7.09 -6.30
N SER A 112 -8.79 6.98 -5.10
CA SER A 112 -9.53 8.05 -4.45
C SER A 112 -8.66 8.74 -3.40
N VAL A 113 -8.94 10.01 -3.12
CA VAL A 113 -8.37 10.73 -1.97
C VAL A 113 -8.60 9.91 -0.69
N PRO A 114 -7.60 9.81 0.20
CA PRO A 114 -7.77 9.09 1.46
C PRO A 114 -8.97 9.60 2.27
N ARG A 115 -9.74 8.67 2.84
CA ARG A 115 -10.79 9.03 3.80
C ARG A 115 -10.13 9.46 5.11
N LEU A 116 -10.31 10.72 5.49
CA LEU A 116 -9.78 11.30 6.72
C LEU A 116 -10.88 11.57 7.75
N ASP A 117 -10.57 11.43 9.04
CA ASP A 117 -11.37 12.02 10.10
C ASP A 117 -11.00 13.50 10.23
N ILE A 118 -11.93 14.39 9.82
CA ILE A 118 -11.74 15.84 9.80
C ILE A 118 -12.62 16.47 10.87
N LYS A 119 -11.98 17.21 11.78
CA LYS A 119 -12.64 18.06 12.77
C LYS A 119 -12.40 19.52 12.42
N TRP A 120 -13.48 20.19 12.03
CA TRP A 120 -13.46 21.61 11.71
C TRP A 120 -13.27 22.44 12.96
N THR A 121 -12.25 23.29 12.99
CA THR A 121 -12.00 24.19 14.12
C THR A 121 -13.00 25.36 14.17
N GLY A 122 -13.73 25.62 13.07
CA GLY A 122 -14.63 26.75 12.90
C GLY A 122 -13.91 28.10 13.04
N LYS A 123 -14.66 29.21 12.94
CA LYS A 123 -14.18 30.56 13.33
C LYS A 123 -14.04 30.71 14.86
N ASP A 124 -13.84 29.61 15.59
CA ASP A 124 -13.93 29.59 17.05
C ASP A 124 -12.65 30.14 17.67
N LYS A 125 -12.71 31.42 18.06
CA LYS A 125 -11.61 32.16 18.68
C LYS A 125 -11.14 31.55 20.00
N THR A 126 -11.87 30.60 20.58
CA THR A 126 -11.52 29.98 21.87
C THR A 126 -10.47 28.87 21.76
N ALA A 127 -10.46 28.08 20.68
CA ALA A 127 -9.39 27.13 20.37
C ALA A 127 -8.09 27.88 20.03
N ALA A 128 -8.20 28.92 19.18
CA ALA A 128 -7.13 29.86 18.89
C ALA A 128 -6.60 30.56 20.17
N ALA A 129 -7.46 30.89 21.14
CA ALA A 129 -7.06 31.51 22.41
C ALA A 129 -6.37 30.56 23.40
N LYS A 130 -6.69 29.25 23.38
CA LYS A 130 -5.94 28.23 24.14
C LYS A 130 -4.52 28.06 23.58
N HIS A 131 -4.36 28.07 22.26
CA HIS A 131 -3.05 27.94 21.61
C HIS A 131 -2.23 29.24 21.67
N LYS A 132 -2.87 30.42 21.58
CA LYS A 132 -2.23 31.73 21.81
C LYS A 132 -1.60 31.92 23.20
N ARG A 133 -2.02 31.16 24.21
CA ARG A 133 -1.38 31.22 25.54
C ARG A 133 -0.01 30.53 25.58
N GLN A 134 0.33 29.69 24.60
CA GLN A 134 1.67 29.10 24.44
C GLN A 134 2.65 30.04 23.69
N THR A 135 2.15 31.01 22.92
CA THR A 135 2.96 31.86 22.00
C THR A 135 3.66 33.06 22.64
N ASN A 136 3.67 33.21 23.97
CA ASN A 136 4.52 34.21 24.66
C ASN A 136 5.95 33.68 24.91
N SER A 137 6.27 32.52 24.35
CA SER A 137 7.57 31.85 24.37
C SER A 137 8.14 31.84 22.96
N THR A 138 9.44 32.13 22.81
CA THR A 138 10.19 31.94 21.55
C THR A 138 10.53 30.46 21.30
N ALA A 139 10.20 29.56 22.23
CA ALA A 139 10.43 28.13 22.09
C ALA A 139 9.30 27.45 21.33
N ASP A 140 9.64 26.56 20.41
CA ASP A 140 8.71 25.70 19.69
C ASP A 140 8.10 24.66 20.66
N THR A 141 6.85 24.85 21.02
CA THR A 141 6.12 23.96 21.94
C THR A 141 5.02 23.17 21.24
N TRP A 142 5.00 23.13 19.91
CA TRP A 142 3.95 22.43 19.17
C TRP A 142 4.10 20.92 19.40
N PRO A 143 3.08 20.20 19.89
CA PRO A 143 3.30 18.84 20.36
C PRO A 143 3.83 17.85 19.32
N PRO A 144 3.41 17.87 18.04
CA PRO A 144 4.03 17.06 17.01
C PRO A 144 5.55 17.30 16.88
N HIS A 145 6.00 18.55 17.05
CA HIS A 145 7.41 18.89 17.00
C HIS A 145 8.16 18.39 18.24
N VAL A 146 7.58 18.55 19.43
CA VAL A 146 8.19 18.09 20.69
C VAL A 146 8.28 16.55 20.73
N MET A 147 7.21 15.85 20.32
CA MET A 147 7.19 14.38 20.24
C MET A 147 8.28 13.82 19.35
N THR A 148 8.61 14.54 18.28
CA THR A 148 9.60 14.13 17.26
C THR A 148 10.95 14.83 17.41
N GLN A 149 11.14 15.67 18.43
CA GLN A 149 12.35 16.46 18.66
C GLN A 149 12.71 17.47 17.56
N VAL A 150 11.75 17.85 16.71
CA VAL A 150 11.92 18.91 15.71
C VAL A 150 12.21 20.25 16.39
N ASP A 151 11.57 20.50 17.53
CA ASP A 151 11.79 21.68 18.38
C ASP A 151 13.28 21.87 18.73
N LYS A 152 13.98 20.78 19.06
CA LYS A 152 15.41 20.79 19.40
C LYS A 152 16.29 21.12 18.19
N LEU A 153 15.97 20.60 17.01
CA LEU A 153 16.71 20.92 15.78
C LEU A 153 16.49 22.37 15.35
N ARG A 154 15.25 22.86 15.44
CA ARG A 154 14.94 24.27 15.17
C ARG A 154 15.63 25.22 16.13
N ALA A 155 15.73 24.86 17.42
CA ALA A 155 16.51 25.62 18.40
C ALA A 155 18.02 25.70 18.06
N LYS A 156 18.54 24.76 17.25
CA LYS A 156 19.91 24.78 16.71
C LYS A 156 20.02 25.54 15.38
N GLY A 157 18.92 26.05 14.83
CA GLY A 157 18.88 26.81 13.58
C GLY A 157 18.65 25.97 12.31
N PHE A 158 18.31 24.68 12.44
CA PHE A 158 17.90 23.86 11.31
C PHE A 158 16.42 24.12 11.00
N THR A 159 16.13 24.60 9.79
CA THR A 159 14.79 25.01 9.36
C THR A 159 14.41 24.46 7.98
N GLY A 160 15.30 23.66 7.37
CA GLY A 160 15.16 23.17 5.99
C GLY A 160 15.60 24.18 4.94
N LYS A 161 16.15 25.33 5.35
CA LYS A 161 16.62 26.38 4.44
C LYS A 161 17.55 25.83 3.35
N GLY A 162 17.21 26.15 2.10
CA GLY A 162 17.98 25.77 0.91
C GLY A 162 17.61 24.40 0.35
N LEU A 163 16.62 23.71 0.93
CA LEU A 163 16.06 22.47 0.41
C LEU A 163 14.71 22.70 -0.26
N LYS A 164 14.41 21.88 -1.27
CA LYS A 164 13.15 21.81 -1.99
C LYS A 164 12.41 20.52 -1.66
N ILE A 165 11.14 20.63 -1.26
CA ILE A 165 10.26 19.47 -1.04
C ILE A 165 9.16 19.46 -2.09
N GLY A 166 9.16 18.43 -2.95
CA GLY A 166 8.09 18.17 -3.90
C GLY A 166 6.96 17.39 -3.24
N ILE A 167 5.73 17.87 -3.39
CA ILE A 167 4.52 17.29 -2.81
C ILE A 167 3.65 16.79 -3.95
N VAL A 168 3.34 15.49 -3.98
CA VAL A 168 2.37 14.91 -4.92
C VAL A 168 1.05 14.70 -4.17
N ASP A 169 0.02 15.49 -4.48
CA ASP A 169 -1.22 15.54 -3.68
C ASP A 169 -2.40 16.18 -4.44
N THR A 170 -3.46 16.62 -3.75
CA THR A 170 -4.68 17.19 -4.35
C THR A 170 -4.52 18.59 -4.92
N GLY A 171 -3.37 19.22 -4.71
CA GLY A 171 -3.15 20.64 -4.99
C GLY A 171 -3.03 21.47 -3.71
N ILE A 172 -2.87 22.78 -3.87
CA ILE A 172 -2.54 23.68 -2.76
C ILE A 172 -3.22 25.04 -2.91
N ASP A 173 -3.89 25.50 -1.86
CA ASP A 173 -4.27 26.91 -1.73
C ASP A 173 -3.05 27.71 -1.26
N TYR A 174 -2.14 28.02 -2.18
CA TYR A 174 -0.97 28.85 -1.87
C TYR A 174 -1.34 30.31 -1.54
N THR A 175 -2.59 30.72 -1.79
CA THR A 175 -3.08 32.05 -1.38
C THR A 175 -3.34 32.12 0.12
N HIS A 176 -3.36 30.97 0.80
CA HIS A 176 -3.47 30.88 2.25
C HIS A 176 -2.35 31.70 2.94
N PRO A 177 -2.66 32.61 3.88
CA PRO A 177 -1.65 33.49 4.49
C PRO A 177 -0.52 32.75 5.20
N ALA A 178 -0.83 31.61 5.84
CA ALA A 178 0.19 30.77 6.47
C ALA A 178 1.09 30.03 5.46
N LEU A 179 0.79 30.06 4.16
CA LEU A 179 1.60 29.47 3.09
C LEU A 179 2.26 30.55 2.21
N GLY A 180 2.29 31.80 2.68
CA GLY A 180 2.99 32.91 2.02
C GLY A 180 2.14 33.73 1.06
N GLY A 181 0.97 33.24 0.63
CA GLY A 181 0.01 34.01 -0.16
C GLY A 181 0.39 34.21 -1.63
N CYS A 182 1.35 33.46 -2.16
CA CYS A 182 1.79 33.58 -3.55
C CYS A 182 2.40 32.28 -4.09
N PHE A 183 2.45 32.17 -5.41
CA PHE A 183 3.05 31.05 -6.15
C PHE A 183 4.10 31.55 -7.14
N GLY A 184 5.21 30.81 -7.25
CA GLY A 184 6.29 31.07 -8.21
C GLY A 184 7.58 31.58 -7.56
N PRO A 185 8.54 32.07 -8.38
CA PRO A 185 9.87 32.45 -7.92
C PRO A 185 9.84 33.43 -6.73
N GLY A 186 10.51 33.05 -5.63
CA GLY A 186 10.58 33.86 -4.41
C GLY A 186 9.47 33.59 -3.38
N CYS A 187 8.40 32.89 -3.76
CA CYS A 187 7.34 32.45 -2.84
C CYS A 187 7.77 31.21 -2.04
N LEU A 188 6.99 30.85 -1.00
CA LEU A 188 7.19 29.58 -0.30
C LEU A 188 6.87 28.41 -1.24
N VAL A 189 5.70 28.46 -1.90
CA VAL A 189 5.32 27.56 -2.98
C VAL A 189 5.93 28.11 -4.26
N GLU A 190 7.07 27.56 -4.66
CA GLU A 190 7.95 28.17 -5.67
C GLU A 190 7.77 27.57 -7.05
N PHE A 191 7.41 26.28 -7.13
CA PHE A 191 7.24 25.54 -8.37
C PHE A 191 6.13 24.50 -8.21
N GLY A 192 5.75 23.85 -9.30
CA GLY A 192 4.63 22.92 -9.31
C GLY A 192 3.89 22.89 -10.63
N LEU A 193 2.90 22.01 -10.71
CA LEU A 193 2.09 21.76 -11.90
C LEU A 193 0.73 21.21 -11.47
N ASP A 194 -0.34 21.65 -12.12
CA ASP A 194 -1.58 20.88 -12.17
C ASP A 194 -1.51 19.91 -13.34
N ILE A 195 -1.61 18.61 -13.05
CA ILE A 195 -1.53 17.56 -14.07
C ILE A 195 -2.91 17.28 -14.66
N VAL A 196 -4.00 17.61 -13.94
CA VAL A 196 -5.32 17.04 -14.19
C VAL A 196 -6.42 18.06 -14.39
N GLY A 197 -6.39 19.20 -13.70
CA GLY A 197 -7.45 20.19 -13.69
C GLY A 197 -8.67 19.78 -12.84
N ASP A 198 -9.53 20.76 -12.53
CA ASP A 198 -10.66 20.60 -11.60
C ASP A 198 -11.67 19.52 -11.98
N SER A 199 -11.90 19.35 -13.28
CA SER A 199 -12.94 18.45 -13.80
C SER A 199 -12.46 17.00 -13.96
N TYR A 200 -11.23 16.68 -13.58
CA TYR A 200 -10.72 15.32 -13.70
C TYR A 200 -11.49 14.37 -12.80
N ASP A 201 -11.90 13.23 -13.35
CA ASP A 201 -12.65 12.21 -12.63
C ASP A 201 -11.99 10.84 -12.59
N GLY A 202 -10.72 10.78 -13.03
CA GLY A 202 -9.97 9.54 -13.19
C GLY A 202 -10.17 8.87 -14.55
N THR A 203 -11.21 9.21 -15.30
CA THR A 203 -11.55 8.55 -16.58
C THR A 203 -11.51 9.48 -17.78
N ASN A 204 -11.80 10.77 -17.60
CA ASN A 204 -11.67 11.77 -18.66
C ASN A 204 -10.19 12.12 -18.95
N THR A 205 -9.94 12.90 -20.00
CA THR A 205 -8.59 13.36 -20.36
C THR A 205 -8.10 14.39 -19.33
N PRO A 206 -6.88 14.24 -18.77
CA PRO A 206 -6.27 15.27 -17.93
C PRO A 206 -6.12 16.61 -18.66
N ALA A 207 -6.34 17.72 -17.97
CA ALA A 207 -6.20 19.07 -18.49
C ALA A 207 -5.11 19.83 -17.72
N PRO A 208 -3.82 19.57 -18.00
CA PRO A 208 -2.73 20.13 -17.22
C PRO A 208 -2.54 21.63 -17.44
N ASP A 209 -2.11 22.33 -16.39
CA ASP A 209 -1.66 23.71 -16.43
C ASP A 209 -0.58 24.00 -15.38
N ASN A 210 0.02 25.19 -15.42
CA ASN A 210 1.16 25.54 -14.56
C ASN A 210 0.77 26.03 -13.17
N ASP A 211 -0.50 25.92 -12.77
CA ASP A 211 -1.02 26.47 -11.51
C ASP A 211 -1.59 25.35 -10.62
N PRO A 212 -0.86 24.88 -9.59
CA PRO A 212 -1.29 23.78 -8.73
C PRO A 212 -2.38 24.19 -7.72
N PHE A 213 -3.04 25.33 -7.93
CA PHE A 213 -4.06 25.87 -7.03
C PHE A 213 -5.23 24.91 -6.85
N GLU A 214 -5.70 24.76 -5.60
CA GLU A 214 -6.88 23.95 -5.30
C GLU A 214 -7.63 24.49 -4.07
N ASP A 215 -8.96 24.65 -4.17
CA ASP A 215 -9.82 25.19 -3.11
C ASP A 215 -11.11 24.38 -2.78
N CYS A 216 -11.19 23.13 -3.24
CA CYS A 216 -12.36 22.25 -3.22
C CYS A 216 -12.24 20.98 -2.35
N LEU A 217 -11.04 20.44 -2.17
CA LEU A 217 -10.69 19.27 -1.37
C LEU A 217 -9.91 19.66 -0.12
N GLY A 218 -8.73 20.27 -0.26
CA GLY A 218 -7.91 20.80 0.83
C GLY A 218 -6.86 19.89 1.45
N HIS A 219 -6.78 18.63 1.05
CA HIS A 219 -5.81 17.67 1.59
C HIS A 219 -4.35 18.13 1.39
N GLY A 220 -3.96 18.49 0.17
CA GLY A 220 -2.60 18.97 -0.11
C GLY A 220 -2.25 20.29 0.56
N THR A 221 -3.25 21.16 0.79
CA THR A 221 -3.09 22.38 1.60
C THR A 221 -2.76 22.05 3.06
N HIS A 222 -3.39 21.02 3.63
CA HIS A 222 -3.10 20.55 4.99
C HIS A 222 -1.70 19.96 5.11
N VAL A 223 -1.33 19.12 4.15
CA VAL A 223 0.01 18.54 4.01
C VAL A 223 1.08 19.63 3.94
N ALA A 224 0.89 20.64 3.09
CA ALA A 224 1.83 21.76 2.96
C ALA A 224 2.02 22.55 4.27
N GLY A 225 0.94 22.76 5.04
CA GLY A 225 1.01 23.44 6.32
C GLY A 225 1.82 22.70 7.39
N ILE A 226 1.76 21.36 7.40
CA ILE A 226 2.56 20.53 8.31
C ILE A 226 4.06 20.72 8.00
N ILE A 227 4.41 20.88 6.73
CA ILE A 227 5.79 21.09 6.30
C ILE A 227 6.24 22.50 6.63
N ALA A 228 5.53 23.52 6.16
CA ALA A 228 6.08 24.87 6.10
C ALA A 228 5.12 26.01 6.46
N ALA A 229 4.05 25.75 7.22
CA ALA A 229 3.19 26.84 7.69
C ALA A 229 4.01 27.92 8.42
N MET A 230 3.87 29.17 7.98
CA MET A 230 4.43 30.34 8.62
C MET A 230 3.66 30.68 9.91
N GLU A 231 4.20 31.58 10.72
CA GLU A 231 3.52 32.09 11.91
C GLU A 231 2.10 32.56 11.57
N ASN A 232 1.13 32.11 12.35
CA ASN A 232 -0.27 32.31 12.02
C ASN A 232 -1.17 32.40 13.27
N PRO A 233 -2.45 32.82 13.12
CA PRO A 233 -3.34 33.05 14.25
C PRO A 233 -3.65 31.81 15.12
N MET A 234 -3.42 30.59 14.60
CA MET A 234 -3.61 29.34 15.34
C MET A 234 -2.41 28.96 16.21
N GLY A 235 -1.28 29.65 16.07
CA GLY A 235 -0.13 29.51 16.97
C GLY A 235 0.73 28.28 16.73
N PHE A 236 0.60 27.61 15.58
CA PHE A 236 1.53 26.56 15.12
C PHE A 236 2.36 27.07 13.93
N THR A 237 3.43 26.35 13.61
CA THR A 237 4.21 26.52 12.37
C THR A 237 4.50 25.14 11.79
N GLY A 238 4.89 25.07 10.52
CA GLY A 238 5.40 23.84 9.93
C GLY A 238 6.76 23.45 10.52
N ALA A 239 7.11 22.17 10.36
CA ALA A 239 8.35 21.63 10.91
C ALA A 239 9.62 22.16 10.21
N SER A 240 9.55 22.49 8.93
CA SER A 240 10.64 23.03 8.10
C SER A 240 10.20 24.30 7.37
N PRO A 241 10.04 25.44 8.06
CA PRO A 241 9.41 26.64 7.50
C PRO A 241 10.21 27.37 6.41
N ASP A 242 11.52 27.09 6.27
CA ASP A 242 12.38 27.78 5.29
C ASP A 242 12.68 26.95 4.03
N VAL A 243 12.02 25.81 3.85
CA VAL A 243 12.10 25.05 2.59
C VAL A 243 11.41 25.81 1.45
N LYS A 244 11.64 25.37 0.22
CA LYS A 244 10.77 25.69 -0.91
C LYS A 244 9.86 24.50 -1.21
N LEU A 245 8.58 24.77 -1.46
CA LEU A 245 7.61 23.75 -1.80
C LEU A 245 7.40 23.70 -3.31
N GLY A 246 7.40 22.49 -3.85
CA GLY A 246 6.86 22.14 -5.15
C GLY A 246 5.52 21.43 -4.97
N MET A 247 4.44 21.86 -5.63
CA MET A 247 3.16 21.12 -5.58
C MET A 247 2.80 20.52 -6.93
N TYR A 248 2.57 19.21 -6.97
CA TYR A 248 2.11 18.47 -8.14
C TYR A 248 0.70 17.99 -7.86
N ARG A 249 -0.27 18.73 -8.39
CA ARG A 249 -1.68 18.41 -8.24
C ARG A 249 -2.04 17.26 -9.15
N THR A 250 -2.51 16.17 -8.55
CA THR A 250 -2.86 14.93 -9.23
C THR A 250 -4.33 14.55 -9.10
N PHE A 251 -5.16 15.33 -8.40
CA PHE A 251 -6.58 15.03 -8.22
C PHE A 251 -7.47 16.16 -8.72
N GLY A 252 -8.57 15.80 -9.40
CA GLY A 252 -9.66 16.71 -9.68
C GLY A 252 -10.51 16.96 -8.43
N CYS A 253 -11.43 17.92 -8.48
CA CYS A 253 -12.25 18.32 -7.33
C CYS A 253 -13.24 17.25 -6.87
N ASN A 254 -13.43 16.17 -7.63
CA ASN A 254 -14.24 15.04 -7.21
C ASN A 254 -13.48 14.03 -6.33
N GLY A 255 -12.17 14.25 -6.10
CA GLY A 255 -11.33 13.40 -5.26
C GLY A 255 -10.89 12.09 -5.92
N GLN A 256 -10.97 11.96 -7.25
CA GLN A 256 -10.48 10.80 -7.99
C GLN A 256 -9.19 11.11 -8.76
N THR A 257 -8.36 10.08 -8.91
CA THR A 257 -7.17 10.08 -9.76
C THR A 257 -6.87 8.67 -10.27
N THR A 258 -5.74 8.53 -10.95
CA THR A 258 -5.24 7.28 -11.49
C THR A 258 -3.75 7.08 -11.20
N GLY A 259 -3.31 5.81 -11.15
CA GLY A 259 -1.91 5.49 -10.86
C GLY A 259 -0.89 6.07 -11.86
N ASP A 260 -1.27 6.22 -13.13
CA ASP A 260 -0.42 6.86 -14.15
C ASP A 260 -0.25 8.37 -13.92
N VAL A 261 -1.28 9.06 -13.42
CA VAL A 261 -1.20 10.47 -13.01
C VAL A 261 -0.32 10.65 -11.78
N LEU A 262 -0.46 9.78 -10.77
CA LEU A 262 0.41 9.83 -9.58
C LEU A 262 1.87 9.59 -9.95
N LEU A 263 2.11 8.63 -10.85
CA LEU A 263 3.41 8.33 -11.42
C LEU A 263 3.98 9.53 -12.19
N ALA A 264 3.19 10.21 -13.02
CA ALA A 264 3.60 11.44 -13.69
C ALA A 264 3.97 12.54 -12.69
N GLY A 265 3.19 12.69 -11.60
CA GLY A 265 3.47 13.66 -10.54
C GLY A 265 4.79 13.42 -9.83
N VAL A 266 5.11 12.17 -9.48
CA VAL A 266 6.39 11.85 -8.82
C VAL A 266 7.58 12.01 -9.76
N ILE A 267 7.43 11.64 -11.03
CA ILE A 267 8.45 11.83 -12.07
C ILE A 267 8.73 13.33 -12.23
N LYS A 268 7.67 14.14 -12.36
CA LYS A 268 7.81 15.59 -12.51
C LYS A 268 8.46 16.24 -11.28
N ALA A 269 8.11 15.79 -10.08
CA ALA A 269 8.74 16.22 -8.84
C ALA A 269 10.26 15.97 -8.83
N PHE A 270 10.68 14.81 -9.33
CA PHE A 270 12.08 14.45 -9.46
C PHE A 270 12.78 15.31 -10.52
N GLU A 271 12.20 15.46 -11.70
CA GLU A 271 12.80 16.22 -12.81
C GLU A 271 12.95 17.72 -12.52
N ASP A 272 12.03 18.32 -11.76
CA ASP A 272 12.12 19.71 -11.33
C ASP A 272 13.16 19.93 -10.20
N GLY A 273 13.86 18.86 -9.80
CA GLY A 273 14.98 18.91 -8.88
C GLY A 273 14.54 19.06 -7.41
N SER A 274 13.46 18.39 -7.03
CA SER A 274 13.10 18.26 -5.61
C SER A 274 14.21 17.50 -4.87
N ASP A 275 14.60 18.00 -3.69
CA ASP A 275 15.62 17.36 -2.88
C ASP A 275 15.04 16.22 -2.04
N ILE A 276 13.73 16.29 -1.76
CA ILE A 276 12.91 15.29 -1.06
C ILE A 276 11.55 15.29 -1.75
N ILE A 277 10.96 14.11 -1.93
CA ILE A 277 9.59 13.99 -2.47
C ILE A 277 8.70 13.33 -1.43
N THR A 278 7.51 13.89 -1.23
CA THR A 278 6.51 13.37 -0.30
C THR A 278 5.17 13.19 -1.00
N GLY A 279 4.48 12.09 -0.69
CA GLY A 279 3.13 11.82 -1.18
C GLY A 279 2.28 11.20 -0.08
N SER A 280 1.21 11.90 0.30
CA SER A 280 0.23 11.43 1.29
C SER A 280 -0.94 10.71 0.62
N ILE A 281 -0.61 9.98 -0.45
CA ILE A 281 -1.52 9.42 -1.45
C ILE A 281 -1.02 8.03 -1.86
N GLY A 282 -1.94 7.17 -2.27
CA GLY A 282 -1.63 5.79 -2.62
C GLY A 282 -2.88 4.92 -2.64
N GLY A 283 -2.70 3.63 -2.89
CA GLY A 283 -3.76 2.63 -2.84
C GLY A 283 -3.31 1.37 -2.09
N PRO A 284 -4.22 0.62 -1.45
CA PRO A 284 -3.88 -0.67 -0.84
C PRO A 284 -3.28 -1.59 -1.89
N SER A 285 -2.15 -2.22 -1.59
CA SER A 285 -1.50 -3.14 -2.53
C SER A 285 -0.82 -4.30 -1.81
N GLY A 286 0.14 -4.01 -0.93
CA GLY A 286 1.00 -5.00 -0.30
C GLY A 286 2.15 -5.50 -1.19
N TRP A 287 2.25 -5.05 -2.45
CA TRP A 287 3.27 -5.45 -3.43
C TRP A 287 4.24 -4.31 -3.77
N ALA A 288 5.51 -4.63 -4.00
CA ALA A 288 6.53 -3.68 -4.47
C ALA A 288 6.65 -3.61 -6.00
N GLY A 289 6.04 -4.54 -6.74
CA GLY A 289 6.19 -4.70 -8.19
C GLY A 289 5.27 -3.83 -9.07
N GLU A 290 4.46 -2.96 -8.48
CA GLU A 290 3.61 -2.03 -9.23
C GLU A 290 4.42 -0.86 -9.81
N ALA A 291 4.00 -0.34 -10.98
CA ALA A 291 4.70 0.73 -11.69
C ALA A 291 5.06 1.94 -10.80
N PHE A 292 4.15 2.34 -9.91
CA PHE A 292 4.38 3.48 -9.02
C PHE A 292 5.44 3.19 -7.97
N ALA A 293 5.37 2.04 -7.29
CA ALA A 293 6.37 1.59 -6.32
C ALA A 293 7.76 1.41 -6.96
N VAL A 294 7.82 0.78 -8.14
CA VAL A 294 9.06 0.59 -8.91
C VAL A 294 9.71 1.92 -9.28
N THR A 295 8.92 2.92 -9.68
CA THR A 295 9.46 4.23 -10.06
C THR A 295 9.96 5.02 -8.85
N VAL A 296 9.23 4.97 -7.73
CA VAL A 296 9.70 5.57 -6.46
C VAL A 296 11.02 4.95 -6.02
N ALA A 297 11.16 3.63 -6.11
CA ALA A 297 12.43 2.96 -5.79
C ALA A 297 13.60 3.49 -6.64
N ARG A 298 13.38 3.65 -7.95
CA ARG A 298 14.40 4.20 -8.87
C ARG A 298 14.76 5.66 -8.56
N ILE A 299 13.80 6.47 -8.09
CA ILE A 299 14.05 7.85 -7.63
C ILE A 299 14.91 7.84 -6.36
N VAL A 300 14.64 6.92 -5.43
CA VAL A 300 15.45 6.73 -4.23
C VAL A 300 16.87 6.30 -4.59
N ASP A 301 17.03 5.35 -5.53
CA ASP A 301 18.34 4.93 -6.04
C ASP A 301 19.10 6.07 -6.74
N ALA A 302 18.38 7.03 -7.31
CA ALA A 302 18.95 8.25 -7.87
C ALA A 302 19.33 9.31 -6.82
N GLY A 303 19.15 9.01 -5.52
CA GLY A 303 19.62 9.83 -4.41
C GLY A 303 18.60 10.84 -3.87
N VAL A 304 17.31 10.69 -4.18
CA VAL A 304 16.23 11.56 -3.67
C VAL A 304 15.38 10.79 -2.66
N PRO A 305 15.40 11.16 -1.36
CA PRO A 305 14.55 10.53 -0.36
C PRO A 305 13.06 10.72 -0.68
N CYS A 306 12.30 9.62 -0.61
CA CYS A 306 10.87 9.60 -0.84
C CYS A 306 10.10 9.14 0.40
N THR A 307 9.12 9.94 0.85
CA THR A 307 8.25 9.59 1.98
C THR A 307 6.81 9.39 1.51
N PHE A 308 6.24 8.22 1.78
CA PHE A 308 4.87 7.90 1.40
C PHE A 308 4.09 7.31 2.56
N ALA A 309 2.80 7.65 2.63
CA ALA A 309 1.89 7.16 3.66
C ALA A 309 1.74 5.63 3.58
N ALA A 310 1.82 4.94 4.73
CA ALA A 310 1.61 3.49 4.78
C ALA A 310 0.16 3.10 4.45
N GLY A 311 -0.81 3.99 4.70
CA GLY A 311 -2.24 3.79 4.50
C GLY A 311 -3.05 3.83 5.80
N ASN A 312 -4.37 3.92 5.68
CA ASN A 312 -5.30 4.08 6.80
C ASN A 312 -6.35 2.96 6.88
N GLU A 313 -6.09 1.79 6.30
CA GLU A 313 -7.14 0.81 6.00
C GLU A 313 -7.32 -0.32 7.04
N VAL A 314 -6.59 -0.29 8.15
CA VAL A 314 -6.85 -1.25 9.23
C VAL A 314 -8.04 -0.75 10.06
N GLY A 315 -9.16 -1.43 9.80
CA GLY A 315 -10.53 -1.05 10.12
C GLY A 315 -11.53 -1.48 9.03
N GLY A 316 -11.04 -1.85 7.83
CA GLY A 316 -11.82 -2.40 6.70
C GLY A 316 -11.44 -3.85 6.32
N THR A 317 -11.43 -4.20 5.04
CA THR A 317 -11.27 -5.58 4.52
C THR A 317 -9.83 -6.13 4.51
N GLU A 318 -8.81 -5.33 4.87
CA GLU A 318 -7.43 -5.61 4.44
C GLU A 318 -6.46 -6.18 5.51
N GLY A 319 -6.62 -5.95 6.82
CA GLY A 319 -5.73 -6.57 7.84
C GLY A 319 -4.21 -6.37 7.61
N LEU A 320 -3.36 -7.32 8.06
CA LEU A 320 -1.93 -7.33 7.73
C LEU A 320 -1.68 -7.48 6.22
N PHE A 321 -0.48 -7.12 5.76
CA PHE A 321 -0.11 -7.09 4.34
C PHE A 321 -0.91 -6.07 3.53
N GLY A 322 -1.39 -5.00 4.18
CA GLY A 322 -2.23 -3.94 3.62
C GLY A 322 -1.49 -2.63 3.35
N ILE A 323 -0.16 -2.65 3.26
CA ILE A 323 0.65 -1.43 3.01
C ILE A 323 0.32 -0.86 1.63
N SER A 324 0.20 0.48 1.58
CA SER A 324 -0.17 1.19 0.37
C SER A 324 1.00 1.34 -0.60
N THR A 325 0.73 1.15 -1.88
CA THR A 325 1.61 1.60 -2.97
C THR A 325 1.58 3.13 -3.06
N PRO A 326 2.70 3.83 -3.25
CA PRO A 326 4.04 3.31 -3.59
C PRO A 326 4.96 3.14 -2.38
N SER A 327 4.44 3.24 -1.14
CA SER A 327 5.27 3.13 0.07
C SER A 327 5.93 1.75 0.24
N THR A 328 5.46 0.75 -0.51
CA THR A 328 6.07 -0.58 -0.66
C THR A 328 7.36 -0.60 -1.49
N GLY A 329 7.66 0.46 -2.25
CA GLY A 329 8.86 0.53 -3.09
C GLY A 329 10.15 0.41 -2.28
N ASP A 330 11.14 -0.30 -2.84
CA ASP A 330 12.45 -0.46 -2.21
C ASP A 330 13.10 0.89 -1.93
N GLY A 331 13.74 1.01 -0.76
CA GLY A 331 14.34 2.25 -0.29
C GLY A 331 13.35 3.33 0.18
N ALA A 332 12.10 3.34 -0.30
CA ALA A 332 11.08 4.32 0.10
C ALA A 332 10.85 4.33 1.62
N ILE A 333 10.54 5.50 2.16
CA ILE A 333 10.19 5.66 3.57
C ILE A 333 8.67 5.51 3.70
N SER A 334 8.23 4.33 4.12
CA SER A 334 6.81 4.05 4.42
C SER A 334 6.46 4.55 5.83
N VAL A 335 5.50 5.47 5.93
CA VAL A 335 5.25 6.24 7.15
C VAL A 335 3.98 5.78 7.87
N SER A 336 4.14 5.34 9.12
CA SER A 336 3.05 5.06 10.07
C SER A 336 2.63 6.30 10.86
N SER A 337 1.44 6.26 11.46
CA SER A 337 0.90 7.33 12.30
C SER A 337 0.91 6.98 13.79
N TYR A 338 1.16 8.00 14.60
CA TYR A 338 0.96 8.02 16.05
C TYR A 338 -0.09 9.05 16.43
N GLN A 339 -0.78 8.83 17.56
CA GLN A 339 -1.71 9.82 18.10
C GLN A 339 -0.95 11.01 18.67
N ASN A 340 -1.33 12.22 18.25
CA ASN A 340 -0.77 13.46 18.76
C ASN A 340 -1.10 13.65 20.25
N GLN A 341 -0.32 14.48 20.95
CA GLN A 341 -0.68 14.89 22.31
C GLN A 341 -1.99 15.67 22.30
N GLY A 342 -2.92 15.27 23.16
CA GLY A 342 -4.28 15.83 23.22
C GLY A 342 -5.33 15.02 22.44
N ALA A 343 -4.92 14.04 21.63
CA ALA A 343 -5.80 13.03 21.06
C ALA A 343 -6.01 11.86 22.03
N ASP A 344 -7.07 11.07 21.81
CA ASP A 344 -7.32 9.84 22.57
C ASP A 344 -6.20 8.83 22.31
N GLY A 345 -5.51 8.38 23.37
CA GLY A 345 -4.35 7.49 23.24
C GLY A 345 -3.05 8.18 22.81
N ALA A 346 -2.83 9.44 23.20
CA ALA A 346 -1.62 10.20 22.91
C ALA A 346 -0.31 9.40 23.03
N GLY A 347 0.54 9.49 22.00
CA GLY A 347 1.81 8.77 21.90
C GLY A 347 1.70 7.29 21.48
N GLN A 348 0.50 6.70 21.52
CA GLN A 348 0.28 5.33 21.02
C GLN A 348 0.25 5.30 19.49
N VAL A 349 0.54 4.12 18.94
CA VAL A 349 0.44 3.86 17.49
C VAL A 349 -1.03 3.95 17.08
N SER A 350 -1.32 4.70 16.01
CA SER A 350 -2.69 4.89 15.53
C SER A 350 -3.31 3.57 15.05
N ALA A 351 -4.52 3.26 15.54
CA ALA A 351 -5.23 2.03 15.23
C ALA A 351 -5.59 1.87 13.75
N PHE A 352 -5.72 2.99 13.02
CA PHE A 352 -6.06 3.02 11.60
C PHE A 352 -4.88 2.73 10.67
N ASN A 353 -3.63 2.72 11.15
CA ASN A 353 -2.47 2.48 10.29
C ASN A 353 -2.68 1.23 9.44
N SER A 354 -2.35 1.27 8.15
CA SER A 354 -2.15 0.04 7.38
C SER A 354 -0.97 -0.75 7.94
N TRP A 355 -1.13 -2.07 8.06
CA TRP A 355 -0.09 -2.95 8.61
C TRP A 355 0.64 -3.65 7.48
N GLY A 356 1.95 -3.75 7.63
CA GLY A 356 2.77 -4.62 6.81
C GLY A 356 2.82 -6.04 7.36
N PRO A 357 3.92 -6.77 7.07
CA PRO A 357 4.95 -6.41 6.07
C PRO A 357 4.39 -6.42 4.64
N THR A 358 5.23 -6.27 3.60
CA THR A 358 4.78 -6.59 2.23
C THR A 358 4.52 -8.09 2.10
N PHE A 359 3.86 -8.54 1.02
CA PHE A 359 3.65 -9.97 0.78
C PHE A 359 4.98 -10.73 0.64
N GLU A 360 6.05 -10.06 0.23
CA GLU A 360 7.41 -10.59 0.17
C GLU A 360 8.17 -10.53 1.51
N LEU A 361 7.47 -10.23 2.61
CA LEU A 361 8.03 -10.07 3.96
C LEU A 361 9.14 -9.00 4.04
N THR A 362 9.08 -7.98 3.20
CA THR A 362 9.87 -6.75 3.37
C THR A 362 9.28 -5.93 4.51
N LEU A 363 10.15 -5.41 5.38
CA LEU A 363 9.74 -4.64 6.56
C LEU A 363 9.09 -3.32 6.14
N ALA A 364 7.80 -3.21 6.42
CA ALA A 364 7.00 -2.01 6.30
C ALA A 364 5.95 -1.97 7.43
N PRO A 365 5.56 -0.78 7.93
CA PRO A 365 6.12 0.53 7.59
C PRO A 365 7.56 0.71 8.10
N SER A 366 8.28 1.73 7.64
CA SER A 366 9.67 2.00 8.05
C SER A 366 9.74 2.53 9.48
N PHE A 367 8.94 3.55 9.79
CA PHE A 367 8.79 4.22 11.09
C PHE A 367 7.65 5.24 10.97
N GLY A 368 7.35 6.03 12.01
CA GLY A 368 6.23 6.96 11.96
C GLY A 368 6.39 8.24 12.77
N ALA A 369 5.42 9.13 12.57
CA ALA A 369 5.32 10.42 13.24
C ALA A 369 3.86 10.68 13.68
N PRO A 370 3.59 11.73 14.48
CA PRO A 370 2.23 12.11 14.81
C PRO A 370 1.40 12.39 13.55
N GLY A 371 0.32 11.65 13.39
CA GLY A 371 -0.63 11.76 12.26
C GLY A 371 -2.09 11.72 12.69
N GLY A 372 -2.41 11.35 13.94
CA GLY A 372 -3.75 11.45 14.50
C GLY A 372 -3.96 12.78 15.21
N GLY A 373 -5.03 13.52 14.88
CA GLY A 373 -5.38 14.79 15.52
C GLY A 373 -4.40 15.93 15.22
N ILE A 374 -4.05 16.12 13.94
CA ILE A 374 -3.10 17.14 13.50
C ILE A 374 -3.83 18.38 12.98
N LEU A 375 -3.68 19.49 13.70
CA LEU A 375 -4.10 20.82 13.26
C LEU A 375 -3.12 21.33 12.19
N SER A 376 -3.65 21.71 11.03
CA SER A 376 -2.89 22.37 9.96
C SER A 376 -3.78 23.30 9.13
N THR A 377 -3.22 23.89 8.09
CA THR A 377 -3.92 24.71 7.11
C THR A 377 -4.97 23.91 6.33
N TRP A 378 -5.97 24.62 5.81
CA TRP A 378 -6.99 24.12 4.90
C TRP A 378 -7.34 25.27 3.95
N PRO A 379 -7.91 25.05 2.75
CA PRO A 379 -8.21 26.16 1.85
C PRO A 379 -9.04 27.26 2.53
N VAL A 380 -8.72 28.51 2.21
CA VAL A 380 -9.35 29.70 2.82
C VAL A 380 -10.86 29.65 2.63
N LYS A 381 -11.30 29.26 1.43
CA LYS A 381 -12.72 29.10 1.07
C LYS A 381 -13.45 28.05 1.91
N LEU A 382 -12.73 27.05 2.40
CA LEU A 382 -13.28 25.91 3.15
C LEU A 382 -13.15 26.06 4.67
N GLY A 383 -12.44 27.08 5.16
CA GLY A 383 -12.36 27.37 6.60
C GLY A 383 -10.97 27.65 7.16
N GLU A 384 -9.94 27.78 6.31
CA GLU A 384 -8.54 28.15 6.64
C GLU A 384 -7.74 27.11 7.45
N TYR A 385 -8.36 26.44 8.42
CA TYR A 385 -7.68 25.47 9.29
C TYR A 385 -8.60 24.29 9.62
N ALA A 386 -8.00 23.11 9.77
CA ALA A 386 -8.69 21.91 10.18
C ALA A 386 -7.77 20.98 10.97
N GLU A 387 -8.35 20.21 11.89
CA GLU A 387 -7.70 19.04 12.47
C GLU A 387 -8.04 17.83 11.61
N ALA A 388 -7.02 17.07 11.19
CA ALA A 388 -7.18 15.85 10.41
C ALA A 388 -6.38 14.69 11.01
N SER A 389 -6.86 13.46 10.80
CA SER A 389 -6.19 12.24 11.23
C SER A 389 -5.91 11.29 10.06
N GLY A 390 -4.66 10.86 9.92
CA GLY A 390 -4.22 9.87 8.94
C GLY A 390 -2.71 9.73 8.87
N THR A 391 -2.22 8.64 8.30
CA THR A 391 -0.81 8.51 7.88
C THR A 391 -0.42 9.63 6.92
N SER A 392 -1.36 10.15 6.15
CA SER A 392 -1.26 11.37 5.33
C SER A 392 -0.74 12.60 6.07
N MET A 393 -0.95 12.72 7.39
CA MET A 393 -0.45 13.84 8.19
C MET A 393 0.93 13.53 8.81
N ALA A 394 1.22 12.26 9.09
CA ALA A 394 2.53 11.84 9.57
C ALA A 394 3.61 11.95 8.48
N THR A 395 3.27 11.59 7.23
CA THR A 395 4.18 11.61 6.08
C THR A 395 4.88 12.95 5.84
N PRO A 396 4.19 14.11 5.73
CA PRO A 396 4.84 15.40 5.55
C PRO A 396 5.70 15.84 6.73
N LEU A 397 5.34 15.41 7.95
CA LEU A 397 6.18 15.65 9.12
C LEU A 397 7.49 14.85 9.03
N VAL A 398 7.43 13.59 8.57
CA VAL A 398 8.64 12.81 8.29
C VAL A 398 9.46 13.43 7.16
N ALA A 399 8.85 13.91 6.07
CA ALA A 399 9.56 14.62 5.00
C ALA A 399 10.33 15.84 5.53
N SER A 400 9.71 16.59 6.45
CA SER A 400 10.36 17.71 7.14
C SER A 400 11.52 17.23 8.03
N ILE A 401 11.36 16.13 8.76
CA ILE A 401 12.45 15.56 9.58
C ILE A 401 13.61 15.11 8.70
N VAL A 402 13.35 14.48 7.55
CA VAL A 402 14.37 14.14 6.55
C VAL A 402 15.13 15.40 6.11
N ALA A 403 14.45 16.52 5.85
CA ALA A 403 15.08 17.79 5.50
C ALA A 403 15.98 18.33 6.61
N LEU A 404 15.50 18.35 7.86
CA LEU A 404 16.25 18.84 9.01
C LEU A 404 17.47 17.96 9.34
N VAL A 405 17.31 16.65 9.31
CA VAL A 405 18.41 15.69 9.52
C VAL A 405 19.43 15.81 8.39
N SER A 406 18.99 15.94 7.14
CA SER A 406 19.88 16.14 5.99
C SER A 406 20.70 17.44 6.13
N GLN A 407 20.05 18.52 6.57
CA GLN A 407 20.72 19.80 6.82
C GLN A 407 21.76 19.69 7.95
N ALA A 408 21.44 18.98 9.03
CA ALA A 408 22.34 18.78 10.16
C ALA A 408 23.52 17.87 9.84
N ARG A 409 23.30 16.82 9.04
CA ARG A 409 24.32 15.84 8.65
C ARG A 409 25.15 16.26 7.44
N GLY A 410 24.68 17.23 6.65
CA GLY A 410 25.34 17.67 5.43
C GLY A 410 25.29 16.65 4.29
N THR A 411 24.31 15.74 4.30
CA THR A 411 24.12 14.69 3.29
C THR A 411 22.63 14.46 3.05
N ARG A 412 22.28 13.98 1.85
CA ARG A 412 20.92 13.61 1.46
C ARG A 412 20.83 12.15 1.01
N ASP A 413 21.87 11.36 1.27
CA ASP A 413 21.89 9.93 0.96
C ASP A 413 20.66 9.24 1.57
N PRO A 414 19.70 8.76 0.75
CA PRO A 414 18.43 8.25 1.25
C PRO A 414 18.60 7.06 2.20
N ASP A 415 19.54 6.16 1.91
CA ASP A 415 19.79 4.97 2.72
C ASP A 415 20.33 5.36 4.10
N LEU A 416 21.37 6.21 4.15
CA LEU A 416 21.94 6.68 5.41
C LEU A 416 20.91 7.43 6.26
N ILE A 417 20.13 8.33 5.66
CA ILE A 417 19.10 9.09 6.39
C ILE A 417 18.02 8.15 6.95
N LYS A 418 17.55 7.18 6.15
CA LYS A 418 16.58 6.16 6.59
C LYS A 418 17.14 5.33 7.75
N ARG A 419 18.41 4.90 7.69
CA ARG A 419 19.06 4.13 8.77
C ARG A 419 19.24 4.94 10.05
N LEU A 420 19.63 6.21 9.96
CA LEU A 420 19.76 7.10 11.12
C LEU A 420 18.40 7.31 11.82
N ILE A 421 17.36 7.57 11.04
CA ILE A 421 16.01 7.78 11.57
C ILE A 421 15.45 6.48 12.16
N ALA A 422 15.53 5.37 11.43
CA ALA A 422 15.03 4.08 11.90
C ALA A 422 15.73 3.65 13.19
N SER A 423 17.06 3.74 13.24
CA SER A 423 17.82 3.25 14.39
C SER A 423 17.65 4.07 15.67
N THR A 424 17.23 5.34 15.56
CA THR A 424 16.98 6.22 16.72
C THR A 424 15.50 6.36 17.08
N ALA A 425 14.60 5.76 16.28
CA ALA A 425 13.17 5.78 16.53
C ALA A 425 12.80 5.04 17.83
N LYS A 426 11.72 5.48 18.48
CA LYS A 426 11.27 4.94 19.76
C LYS A 426 10.02 4.08 19.59
N PRO A 427 10.06 2.77 19.87
CA PRO A 427 8.87 1.92 19.80
C PRO A 427 7.87 2.33 20.87
N ASN A 428 6.58 2.22 20.57
CA ASN A 428 5.49 2.53 21.50
C ASN A 428 4.43 1.43 21.56
N LEU A 429 3.51 1.61 22.50
CA LEU A 429 2.34 0.77 22.68
C LEU A 429 1.35 1.00 21.52
N SER A 430 0.70 -0.08 21.06
CA SER A 430 -0.47 0.05 20.17
C SER A 430 -1.64 0.66 20.94
N GLN A 431 -2.51 1.39 20.23
CA GLN A 431 -3.87 1.61 20.73
C GLN A 431 -4.55 0.25 21.00
N ASN A 432 -5.33 0.17 22.09
CA ASN A 432 -5.86 -1.09 22.62
C ASN A 432 -6.97 -1.65 21.71
N TYR A 433 -6.83 -2.91 21.26
CA TYR A 433 -7.84 -3.67 20.51
C TYR A 433 -8.77 -4.52 21.40
N GLY A 434 -8.97 -4.13 22.67
CA GLY A 434 -10.05 -4.67 23.52
C GLY A 434 -9.67 -5.80 24.49
N ALA A 435 -8.41 -5.92 24.91
CA ALA A 435 -8.02 -6.92 25.93
C ALA A 435 -7.10 -6.37 27.04
N ASP A 436 -7.46 -6.66 28.30
CA ASP A 436 -6.78 -6.17 29.50
C ASP A 436 -5.34 -6.69 29.68
N LYS A 437 -4.96 -7.79 29.00
CA LYS A 437 -3.63 -8.42 29.13
C LYS A 437 -2.54 -7.80 28.24
N ILE A 438 -2.90 -6.86 27.37
CA ILE A 438 -2.06 -6.38 26.25
C ILE A 438 -1.58 -4.93 26.48
N ALA A 439 -2.17 -4.23 27.45
CA ALA A 439 -2.03 -2.78 27.65
C ALA A 439 -0.61 -2.26 27.92
N ALA A 440 0.36 -3.13 28.24
CA ALA A 440 1.74 -2.75 28.55
C ALA A 440 2.78 -3.25 27.53
N ALA A 441 2.36 -3.99 26.50
CA ALA A 441 3.28 -4.55 25.51
C ALA A 441 3.42 -3.63 24.28
N LEU A 442 4.61 -3.61 23.68
CA LEU A 442 4.88 -2.83 22.48
C LEU A 442 4.04 -3.34 21.31
N GLY A 443 3.52 -2.39 20.52
CA GLY A 443 2.81 -2.70 19.28
C GLY A 443 3.73 -3.46 18.31
N PRO A 444 3.20 -4.38 17.49
CA PRO A 444 4.01 -5.12 16.52
C PRO A 444 4.77 -4.19 15.56
N VAL A 445 5.99 -4.56 15.15
CA VAL A 445 6.73 -3.84 14.09
C VAL A 445 5.91 -3.72 12.80
N PRO A 446 5.16 -4.74 12.33
CA PRO A 446 4.29 -4.60 11.17
C PRO A 446 3.27 -3.44 11.24
N GLN A 447 2.94 -2.95 12.43
CA GLN A 447 2.05 -1.80 12.61
C GLN A 447 2.79 -0.46 12.62
N GLN A 448 3.98 -0.43 13.23
CA GLN A 448 4.63 0.83 13.63
C GLN A 448 5.99 1.09 12.99
N GLY A 449 6.63 0.06 12.43
CA GLY A 449 7.99 0.10 11.93
C GLY A 449 9.00 0.19 13.07
N ALA A 450 10.08 0.94 12.86
CA ALA A 450 11.13 1.12 13.86
C ALA A 450 10.65 1.90 15.10
N GLY A 451 9.61 2.73 14.97
CA GLY A 451 9.05 3.50 16.07
C GLY A 451 8.70 4.95 15.71
N LEU A 452 8.40 5.74 16.74
CA LEU A 452 8.19 7.19 16.64
C LEU A 452 9.54 7.87 16.40
N VAL A 453 9.65 8.61 15.30
CA VAL A 453 10.88 9.30 14.89
C VAL A 453 11.38 10.27 15.96
N GLN A 454 12.72 10.33 16.14
CA GLN A 454 13.41 11.27 17.02
C GLN A 454 14.44 12.07 16.22
N ALA A 455 14.04 13.21 15.67
CA ALA A 455 14.81 13.98 14.68
C ALA A 455 16.17 14.45 15.20
N TYR A 456 16.23 14.95 16.44
CA TYR A 456 17.48 15.40 17.03
C TYR A 456 18.44 14.23 17.29
N ASP A 457 17.93 13.13 17.85
CA ASP A 457 18.70 11.92 18.09
C ASP A 457 19.27 11.38 16.75
N ALA A 458 18.49 11.35 15.66
CA ALA A 458 18.96 10.96 14.33
C ALA A 458 20.04 11.89 13.76
N ALA A 459 19.86 13.21 13.89
CA ALA A 459 20.80 14.20 13.38
C ALA A 459 22.16 14.19 14.11
N TYR A 460 22.16 13.88 15.40
CA TYR A 460 23.35 13.88 16.25
C TYR A 460 23.83 12.48 16.63
N ALA A 461 23.31 11.43 15.99
CA ALA A 461 23.77 10.08 16.23
C ALA A 461 25.28 9.95 15.98
N SER A 462 26.00 9.53 17.02
CA SER A 462 27.43 9.25 17.01
C SER A 462 27.75 7.83 16.51
N SER A 463 26.72 7.04 16.20
CA SER A 463 26.87 5.68 15.71
C SER A 463 25.93 5.45 14.54
N VAL A 464 26.39 4.70 13.54
CA VAL A 464 25.61 4.35 12.36
C VAL A 464 25.44 2.83 12.30
N VAL A 465 24.18 2.39 12.27
CA VAL A 465 23.81 1.00 11.99
C VAL A 465 23.76 0.79 10.48
N SER A 466 24.23 -0.35 9.96
CA SER A 466 24.29 -0.61 8.51
C SER A 466 22.98 -1.05 7.86
N VAL A 467 21.93 -1.30 8.64
CA VAL A 467 20.60 -1.71 8.14
C VAL A 467 19.49 -0.91 8.83
N PRO A 468 18.37 -0.62 8.15
CA PRO A 468 17.21 0.04 8.77
C PRO A 468 16.29 -0.94 9.50
N GLY A 469 16.48 -2.25 9.30
CA GLY A 469 15.68 -3.32 9.88
C GLY A 469 16.09 -4.69 9.32
N LEU A 470 15.50 -5.76 9.87
CA LEU A 470 15.78 -7.15 9.49
C LEU A 470 14.48 -7.88 9.15
N SER A 471 14.55 -8.80 8.19
CA SER A 471 13.49 -9.78 7.94
C SER A 471 14.07 -11.18 8.07
N PHE A 472 13.47 -11.99 8.94
CA PHE A 472 13.81 -13.39 9.10
C PHE A 472 13.00 -14.30 8.17
N ASN A 473 12.14 -13.71 7.33
CA ASN A 473 11.29 -14.41 6.37
C ASN A 473 10.30 -15.39 7.05
N ASP A 474 9.81 -16.38 6.31
CA ASP A 474 8.84 -17.38 6.74
C ASP A 474 9.49 -18.71 7.14
N THR A 475 8.72 -19.74 7.46
CA THR A 475 9.30 -21.03 7.89
C THR A 475 10.00 -21.80 6.79
N ASP A 476 9.60 -21.61 5.53
CA ASP A 476 10.16 -22.34 4.39
C ASP A 476 11.46 -21.68 3.89
N ASN A 477 11.57 -20.36 4.07
CA ASN A 477 12.69 -19.54 3.63
C ASN A 477 13.42 -18.87 4.81
N LEU A 478 13.35 -19.49 5.99
CA LEU A 478 13.84 -18.92 7.25
C LEU A 478 15.31 -18.50 7.14
N VAL A 479 15.54 -17.20 7.35
CA VAL A 479 16.89 -16.67 7.54
C VAL A 479 17.24 -16.82 9.01
N SER A 480 17.78 -17.99 9.40
CA SER A 480 18.03 -18.31 10.81
C SER A 480 19.16 -17.49 11.44
N GLU A 481 20.06 -16.95 10.61
CA GLU A 481 21.17 -16.09 11.01
C GLU A 481 21.19 -14.83 10.15
N ALA A 482 21.26 -13.67 10.80
CA ALA A 482 21.42 -12.37 10.16
C ALA A 482 22.56 -11.60 10.83
N SER A 483 23.07 -10.58 10.14
CA SER A 483 24.10 -9.71 10.69
C SER A 483 23.92 -8.28 10.23
N PHE A 484 24.40 -7.35 11.06
CA PHE A 484 24.58 -5.95 10.68
C PHE A 484 25.80 -5.39 11.39
N THR A 485 26.28 -4.24 10.94
CA THR A 485 27.42 -3.57 11.55
C THR A 485 27.02 -2.29 12.25
N VAL A 486 27.75 -1.95 13.31
CA VAL A 486 27.69 -0.66 14.01
C VAL A 486 29.02 0.02 13.80
N THR A 487 28.99 1.25 13.29
CA THR A 487 30.19 2.09 13.12
C THR A 487 30.11 3.29 14.04
N ASN A 488 31.14 3.52 14.86
CA ASN A 488 31.24 4.73 15.67
C ASN A 488 31.75 5.88 14.79
N VAL A 489 30.88 6.84 14.51
CA VAL A 489 31.19 8.06 13.74
C VAL A 489 31.40 9.28 14.65
N GLY A 490 31.36 9.09 15.97
CA GLY A 490 31.72 10.09 16.97
C GLY A 490 33.23 10.23 17.13
N ASP A 491 33.62 11.17 18.00
CA ASP A 491 35.01 11.52 18.29
C ASP A 491 35.55 10.88 19.59
N THR A 492 34.70 10.13 20.30
CA THR A 492 35.04 9.44 21.55
C THR A 492 34.67 7.96 21.48
N PRO A 493 35.34 7.09 22.26
CA PRO A 493 34.97 5.68 22.34
C PRO A 493 33.53 5.51 22.85
N ALA A 494 32.82 4.53 22.29
CA ALA A 494 31.47 4.18 22.69
C ALA A 494 31.38 2.69 23.04
N THR A 495 30.78 2.39 24.19
CA THR A 495 30.53 1.01 24.66
C THR A 495 29.06 0.65 24.47
N TYR A 496 28.79 -0.54 23.96
CA TYR A 496 27.45 -1.01 23.62
C TYR A 496 27.10 -2.29 24.38
N ASN A 497 25.82 -2.41 24.73
CA ASN A 497 25.18 -3.64 25.19
C ASN A 497 24.04 -4.00 24.23
N VAL A 498 24.08 -5.22 23.70
CA VAL A 498 23.10 -5.74 22.74
C VAL A 498 22.07 -6.58 23.50
N SER A 499 20.79 -6.26 23.33
CA SER A 499 19.70 -6.99 23.97
C SER A 499 18.49 -7.14 23.05
N HIS A 500 17.55 -7.99 23.47
CA HIS A 500 16.32 -8.26 22.73
C HIS A 500 15.13 -7.55 23.40
N VAL A 501 14.35 -6.81 22.60
CA VAL A 501 13.10 -6.18 23.02
C VAL A 501 11.96 -6.76 22.17
N PRO A 502 11.14 -7.68 22.70
CA PRO A 502 10.06 -8.30 21.92
C PRO A 502 8.86 -7.35 21.74
N ALA A 503 8.14 -7.52 20.64
CA ALA A 503 6.83 -6.92 20.39
C ALA A 503 5.75 -8.01 20.32
N LEU A 504 4.48 -7.62 20.47
CA LEU A 504 3.33 -8.53 20.28
C LEU A 504 3.42 -9.27 18.94
N THR A 505 3.02 -10.55 18.94
CA THR A 505 2.89 -11.36 17.73
C THR A 505 1.44 -11.27 17.25
N ALA A 506 1.26 -10.96 15.96
CA ALA A 506 -0.06 -10.78 15.36
C ALA A 506 -0.56 -12.09 14.71
N MET A 507 -1.76 -12.52 15.07
CA MET A 507 -2.47 -13.61 14.39
C MET A 507 -3.18 -13.02 13.19
N THR A 508 -2.66 -13.31 12.00
CA THR A 508 -3.07 -12.62 10.77
C THR A 508 -4.41 -13.11 10.24
N LEU A 509 -4.64 -14.42 10.28
CA LEU A 509 -5.76 -15.06 9.62
C LEU A 509 -6.79 -15.59 10.64
N PHE A 510 -8.06 -15.36 10.32
CA PHE A 510 -9.17 -16.14 10.83
C PHE A 510 -9.64 -17.07 9.72
N GLN A 511 -9.39 -18.37 9.88
CA GLN A 511 -9.45 -19.35 8.78
C GLN A 511 -8.48 -18.94 7.67
N ILE A 512 -8.99 -18.59 6.48
CA ILE A 512 -8.19 -18.12 5.33
C ILE A 512 -8.27 -16.60 5.15
N TYR A 513 -9.05 -15.89 5.97
CA TYR A 513 -9.33 -14.47 5.80
C TYR A 513 -8.46 -13.61 6.70
N ARG A 514 -7.89 -12.54 6.16
CA ARG A 514 -7.14 -11.55 6.93
C ARG A 514 -8.04 -10.83 7.93
N SER A 515 -7.62 -10.79 9.19
CA SER A 515 -8.31 -10.06 10.23
C SER A 515 -7.97 -8.58 10.16
N SER A 516 -8.98 -7.73 10.08
CA SER A 516 -8.87 -6.27 10.18
C SER A 516 -8.50 -5.78 11.59
N SER A 517 -8.54 -6.66 12.57
CA SER A 517 -8.15 -6.42 13.96
C SER A 517 -7.53 -7.72 14.46
N PRO A 518 -6.26 -7.98 14.10
CA PRO A 518 -5.61 -9.25 14.42
C PRO A 518 -5.57 -9.46 15.92
N ASP A 519 -5.78 -10.71 16.35
CA ASP A 519 -5.53 -11.07 17.75
C ASP A 519 -4.03 -10.94 18.03
N LEU A 520 -3.69 -10.38 19.19
CA LEU A 520 -2.31 -10.13 19.58
C LEU A 520 -1.92 -11.02 20.75
N GLU A 521 -0.79 -11.71 20.60
CA GLU A 521 -0.30 -12.69 21.56
C GLU A 521 1.05 -12.27 22.17
N THR A 522 1.26 -12.63 23.44
CA THR A 522 2.51 -12.38 24.17
C THR A 522 3.51 -13.53 24.03
N VAL A 523 3.53 -14.18 22.87
CA VAL A 523 4.45 -15.27 22.53
C VAL A 523 5.43 -14.77 21.48
N TYR A 524 6.72 -14.76 21.79
CA TYR A 524 7.75 -14.05 21.02
C TYR A 524 8.81 -15.01 20.46
N ALA A 525 9.54 -14.54 19.45
CA ALA A 525 10.81 -15.15 19.06
C ALA A 525 11.87 -14.96 20.15
N THR A 526 12.92 -15.78 20.13
CA THR A 526 14.14 -15.57 20.92
C THR A 526 15.27 -15.17 19.98
N LEU A 527 16.08 -14.19 20.38
CA LEU A 527 17.28 -13.79 19.66
C LEU A 527 18.54 -14.03 20.51
N ASP A 528 19.55 -14.65 19.90
CA ASP A 528 20.90 -14.78 20.44
C ASP A 528 21.86 -13.85 19.68
N PHE A 529 22.79 -13.21 20.40
CA PHE A 529 23.67 -12.18 19.84
C PHE A 529 25.15 -12.52 20.02
N GLN A 530 25.96 -12.18 19.01
CA GLN A 530 27.42 -12.25 19.10
C GLN A 530 28.07 -11.04 18.39
N PRO A 531 28.84 -10.20 19.09
CA PRO A 531 29.01 -10.14 20.56
C PRO A 531 27.77 -9.53 21.26
N THR A 532 27.60 -9.79 22.56
CA THR A 532 26.57 -9.14 23.39
C THR A 532 27.01 -7.80 23.99
N THR A 533 28.32 -7.55 24.02
CA THR A 533 28.91 -6.28 24.44
C THR A 533 30.23 -6.04 23.72
N PHE A 534 30.49 -4.79 23.37
CA PHE A 534 31.71 -4.38 22.67
C PHE A 534 31.96 -2.88 22.88
N THR A 535 33.17 -2.44 22.56
CA THR A 535 33.55 -1.01 22.58
C THR A 535 34.19 -0.65 21.26
N LEU A 536 33.75 0.47 20.67
CA LEU A 536 34.27 0.99 19.42
C LEU A 536 35.04 2.28 19.67
N GLU A 537 36.31 2.28 19.29
CA GLU A 537 37.07 3.51 19.08
C GLU A 537 36.44 4.34 17.94
N PRO A 538 36.72 5.65 17.86
CA PRO A 538 36.29 6.48 16.72
C PRO A 538 36.66 5.86 15.37
N ASN A 539 35.70 5.81 14.45
CA ASN A 539 35.78 5.17 13.12
C ASN A 539 35.93 3.64 13.12
N ALA A 540 35.88 2.98 14.28
CA ALA A 540 35.83 1.52 14.34
C ALA A 540 34.42 0.99 14.04
N THR A 541 34.38 -0.23 13.51
CA THR A 541 33.16 -0.95 13.13
C THR A 541 33.16 -2.34 13.78
N GLU A 542 32.03 -2.76 14.33
CA GLU A 542 31.81 -4.12 14.84
C GLU A 542 30.63 -4.76 14.10
N GLU A 543 30.76 -6.04 13.77
CA GLU A 543 29.67 -6.86 13.23
C GLU A 543 28.93 -7.56 14.38
N ILE A 544 27.61 -7.43 14.39
CA ILE A 544 26.72 -8.14 15.32
C ILE A 544 26.02 -9.24 14.54
N ARG A 545 26.27 -10.50 14.91
CA ARG A 545 25.54 -11.67 14.40
C ARG A 545 24.36 -11.98 15.32
N ILE A 546 23.24 -12.32 14.70
CA ILE A 546 21.96 -12.58 15.35
C ILE A 546 21.46 -13.93 14.88
N THR A 547 21.15 -14.81 15.82
CA THR A 547 20.47 -16.07 15.54
C THR A 547 19.03 -15.98 16.05
N VAL A 548 18.06 -16.26 15.19
CA VAL A 548 16.63 -16.23 15.54
C VAL A 548 16.10 -17.64 15.80
N THR A 549 15.30 -17.77 16.87
CA THR A 549 14.40 -18.91 17.06
C THR A 549 12.95 -18.39 16.99
N PRO A 550 12.18 -18.72 15.93
CA PRO A 550 10.77 -18.34 15.83
C PRO A 550 9.93 -18.82 17.03
N PRO A 551 8.84 -18.10 17.38
CA PRO A 551 7.95 -18.50 18.48
C PRO A 551 7.34 -19.88 18.24
N LYS A 552 7.09 -20.61 19.34
CA LYS A 552 6.47 -21.95 19.33
C LYS A 552 5.13 -21.93 20.06
N GLY A 553 4.28 -22.92 19.76
CA GLY A 553 2.98 -23.08 20.42
C GLY A 553 1.88 -22.18 19.87
N LEU A 554 2.12 -21.54 18.71
CA LEU A 554 1.13 -20.79 17.95
C LEU A 554 0.59 -21.66 16.81
N ASP A 555 -0.65 -21.42 16.41
CA ASP A 555 -1.26 -22.11 15.27
C ASP A 555 -0.68 -21.56 13.97
N ALA A 556 0.00 -22.38 13.18
CA ALA A 556 0.55 -21.95 11.89
C ALA A 556 -0.55 -21.56 10.89
N ALA A 557 -1.78 -22.10 11.04
CA ALA A 557 -2.89 -21.77 10.15
C ALA A 557 -3.39 -20.32 10.33
N SER A 558 -3.15 -19.69 11.49
CA SER A 558 -3.47 -18.27 11.71
C SER A 558 -2.40 -17.32 11.15
N LEU A 559 -1.34 -17.85 10.53
CA LEU A 559 -0.18 -17.10 10.01
C LEU A 559 0.38 -16.11 11.06
N PRO A 560 1.04 -16.59 12.12
CA PRO A 560 1.57 -15.72 13.16
C PRO A 560 2.75 -14.89 12.64
N VAL A 561 2.63 -13.57 12.69
CA VAL A 561 3.71 -12.63 12.34
C VAL A 561 4.33 -12.09 13.62
N TYR A 562 5.57 -12.49 13.87
CA TYR A 562 6.33 -12.14 15.07
C TYR A 562 7.30 -10.99 14.78
N SER A 563 7.60 -10.20 15.80
CA SER A 563 8.46 -9.02 15.63
C SER A 563 9.09 -8.54 16.94
N GLY A 564 9.98 -7.56 16.83
CA GLY A 564 10.62 -6.90 17.96
C GLY A 564 11.79 -6.05 17.51
N TRP A 565 12.71 -5.76 18.43
CA TRP A 565 13.91 -4.97 18.17
C TRP A 565 15.15 -5.65 18.75
N VAL A 566 16.26 -5.53 18.03
CA VAL A 566 17.61 -5.64 18.60
C VAL A 566 17.94 -4.27 19.18
N ALA A 567 18.05 -4.16 20.50
CA ALA A 567 18.37 -2.92 21.18
C ALA A 567 19.89 -2.81 21.40
N LEU A 568 20.43 -1.61 21.15
CA LEU A 568 21.83 -1.25 21.34
C LEU A 568 21.88 -0.10 22.35
N ASN A 569 22.06 -0.44 23.62
CA ASN A 569 22.22 0.57 24.67
C ASN A 569 23.69 0.97 24.72
N GLY A 570 23.97 2.23 24.38
CA GLY A 570 25.29 2.78 24.26
C GLY A 570 25.63 3.78 25.36
N THR A 571 26.92 3.92 25.66
CA THR A 571 27.44 4.99 26.51
C THR A 571 28.73 5.52 25.91
N ASN A 572 28.85 6.85 25.84
CA ASN A 572 30.07 7.55 25.47
C ASN A 572 30.32 8.72 26.45
N ASN A 573 31.27 9.62 26.13
CA ASN A 573 31.57 10.77 26.99
C ASN A 573 30.43 11.79 27.10
N ASP A 574 29.50 11.81 26.14
CA ASP A 574 28.35 12.72 26.15
C ASP A 574 27.15 12.17 26.92
N GLY A 575 27.18 10.87 27.28
CA GLY A 575 26.19 10.21 28.11
C GLY A 575 25.69 8.90 27.52
N GLU A 576 24.48 8.52 27.95
CA GLU A 576 23.78 7.33 27.45
C GLU A 576 23.02 7.66 26.16
N PHE A 577 23.00 6.71 25.23
CA PHE A 577 22.19 6.76 24.03
C PHE A 577 21.63 5.37 23.73
N ALA A 578 20.55 5.31 22.97
CA ALA A 578 19.91 4.06 22.59
C ALA A 578 19.66 4.02 21.10
N LEU A 579 20.02 2.91 20.47
CA LEU A 579 19.67 2.60 19.09
C LEU A 579 18.89 1.29 19.07
N SER A 580 18.17 1.04 17.98
CA SER A 580 17.47 -0.21 17.78
C SER A 580 17.45 -0.64 16.32
N VAL A 581 17.30 -1.94 16.07
CA VAL A 581 17.06 -2.49 14.73
C VAL A 581 15.77 -3.30 14.79
N PRO A 582 14.67 -2.84 14.16
CA PRO A 582 13.43 -3.61 14.15
C PRO A 582 13.61 -4.88 13.32
N TYR A 583 12.91 -5.95 13.70
CA TYR A 583 12.86 -7.19 12.94
C TYR A 583 11.44 -7.73 12.80
N ILE A 584 11.21 -8.50 11.75
CA ILE A 584 9.97 -9.24 11.48
C ILE A 584 10.26 -10.67 11.05
N GLY A 585 9.27 -11.55 11.19
CA GLY A 585 9.23 -12.87 10.54
C GLY A 585 7.85 -13.51 10.66
N ALA A 586 7.60 -14.53 9.85
CA ALA A 586 6.37 -15.32 9.92
C ALA A 586 6.67 -16.71 10.51
N ALA A 587 5.95 -17.10 11.55
CA ALA A 587 6.06 -18.44 12.16
C ALA A 587 5.14 -19.47 11.46
N ALA A 588 4.94 -19.30 10.16
CA ALA A 588 4.26 -20.21 9.27
C ALA A 588 4.83 -20.05 7.84
N SER A 589 4.46 -20.95 6.94
CA SER A 589 4.85 -20.87 5.53
C SER A 589 3.92 -19.92 4.80
N MET A 590 4.46 -18.85 4.20
CA MET A 590 3.72 -17.94 3.34
C MET A 590 3.24 -18.66 2.08
N LYS A 591 4.02 -19.61 1.58
CA LYS A 591 3.68 -20.43 0.41
C LYS A 591 2.49 -21.35 0.66
N ASN A 592 2.30 -21.85 1.87
CA ASN A 592 1.17 -22.73 2.20
C ASN A 592 -0.12 -21.98 2.52
N VAL A 593 -0.10 -20.64 2.57
CA VAL A 593 -1.32 -19.86 2.79
C VAL A 593 -2.20 -19.92 1.54
N THR A 594 -3.50 -20.17 1.76
CA THR A 594 -4.51 -20.06 0.70
C THR A 594 -4.59 -18.62 0.21
N VAL A 595 -4.38 -18.41 -1.08
CA VAL A 595 -4.53 -17.12 -1.77
C VAL A 595 -5.91 -16.98 -2.40
N LEU A 596 -6.53 -18.08 -2.83
CA LEU A 596 -7.79 -18.09 -3.56
C LEU A 596 -8.93 -18.69 -2.71
N ALA A 597 -10.02 -17.95 -2.51
CA ALA A 597 -11.19 -18.47 -1.79
C ALA A 597 -12.04 -19.38 -2.69
N ALA A 598 -11.52 -20.57 -3.01
CA ALA A 598 -12.11 -21.48 -4.00
C ALA A 598 -13.60 -21.81 -3.73
N GLU A 599 -14.00 -21.94 -2.47
CA GLU A 599 -15.38 -22.24 -2.06
C GLU A 599 -16.37 -21.08 -2.28
N ARG A 600 -15.88 -19.87 -2.58
CA ARG A 600 -16.69 -18.68 -2.83
C ARG A 600 -16.77 -18.30 -4.31
N LEU A 601 -15.99 -18.96 -5.14
CA LEU A 601 -15.97 -18.72 -6.58
C LEU A 601 -17.21 -19.33 -7.20
N SER A 602 -17.78 -18.62 -8.16
CA SER A 602 -18.93 -19.09 -8.91
C SER A 602 -18.89 -18.59 -10.35
N LEU A 603 -19.36 -19.44 -11.26
CA LEU A 603 -19.70 -19.01 -12.60
C LEU A 603 -21.13 -18.49 -12.56
N SER A 604 -21.32 -17.30 -13.12
CA SER A 604 -22.60 -16.60 -13.20
C SER A 604 -22.82 -16.11 -14.64
N ARG A 605 -23.80 -15.23 -14.83
CA ARG A 605 -24.17 -14.64 -16.12
C ARG A 605 -24.10 -13.12 -16.06
N SER A 606 -23.46 -12.51 -17.04
CA SER A 606 -23.16 -11.06 -17.04
C SER A 606 -24.38 -10.15 -17.14
N ASP A 607 -25.52 -10.67 -17.60
CA ASP A 607 -26.75 -9.91 -17.81
C ASP A 607 -27.66 -9.86 -16.56
N ASP A 608 -27.31 -10.54 -15.47
CA ASP A 608 -28.00 -10.46 -14.19
C ASP A 608 -27.08 -9.83 -13.13
N PRO A 609 -27.34 -8.57 -12.70
CA PRO A 609 -26.49 -7.87 -11.74
C PRO A 609 -26.47 -8.50 -10.34
N ARG A 610 -27.35 -9.48 -10.07
CA ARG A 610 -27.34 -10.25 -8.82
C ARG A 610 -26.28 -11.34 -8.82
N ASN A 611 -25.66 -11.62 -9.98
CA ASN A 611 -24.64 -12.64 -10.20
C ASN A 611 -25.01 -14.02 -9.61
N PRO A 612 -26.21 -14.57 -9.88
CA PRO A 612 -26.56 -15.90 -9.39
C PRO A 612 -25.65 -16.95 -10.04
N PRO A 613 -25.20 -17.97 -9.28
CA PRO A 613 -24.49 -19.10 -9.87
C PRO A 613 -25.34 -19.78 -10.96
N VAL A 614 -24.71 -20.15 -12.08
CA VAL A 614 -25.37 -20.93 -13.14
C VAL A 614 -25.22 -22.43 -12.90
N GLU A 615 -26.19 -23.22 -13.36
CA GLU A 615 -26.14 -24.68 -13.26
C GLU A 615 -25.12 -25.27 -14.25
N ALA A 616 -24.52 -26.42 -13.89
CA ALA A 616 -23.63 -27.14 -14.78
C ALA A 616 -24.36 -27.57 -16.07
N GLY A 617 -23.71 -27.42 -17.23
CA GLY A 617 -24.27 -27.67 -18.54
C GLY A 617 -25.05 -26.49 -19.15
N THR A 618 -25.14 -25.36 -18.44
CA THR A 618 -25.76 -24.12 -18.97
C THR A 618 -25.13 -23.73 -20.31
N THR A 619 -25.95 -23.33 -21.28
CA THR A 619 -25.53 -22.92 -22.62
C THR A 619 -25.59 -21.41 -22.76
N PHE A 620 -24.45 -20.80 -23.03
CA PHE A 620 -24.30 -19.39 -23.37
C PHE A 620 -24.38 -19.21 -24.88
N GLN A 621 -25.28 -18.33 -25.34
CA GLN A 621 -25.45 -17.99 -26.76
C GLN A 621 -24.72 -16.68 -27.04
N LEU A 622 -23.54 -16.79 -27.64
CA LEU A 622 -22.62 -15.67 -27.89
C LEU A 622 -22.76 -15.18 -29.34
N ALA A 623 -22.52 -13.90 -29.56
CA ALA A 623 -22.45 -13.36 -30.91
C ALA A 623 -21.29 -14.03 -31.66
N VAL A 624 -21.51 -14.43 -32.92
CA VAL A 624 -20.45 -15.04 -33.73
C VAL A 624 -19.28 -14.06 -33.95
N PRO A 625 -18.02 -14.52 -33.84
CA PRO A 625 -16.87 -13.67 -34.13
C PRO A 625 -16.86 -13.25 -35.60
N THR A 626 -16.48 -12.00 -35.88
CA THR A 626 -16.42 -11.51 -37.27
C THR A 626 -15.45 -12.33 -38.12
N ALA A 627 -14.39 -12.87 -37.51
CA ALA A 627 -13.40 -13.73 -38.16
C ALA A 627 -13.92 -15.15 -38.47
N HIS A 628 -15.01 -15.58 -37.82
CA HIS A 628 -15.54 -16.94 -37.88
C HIS A 628 -17.04 -16.98 -38.18
N LYS A 629 -17.49 -16.23 -39.19
CA LYS A 629 -18.91 -16.22 -39.61
C LYS A 629 -19.45 -17.61 -39.99
N ASP A 630 -18.56 -18.55 -40.31
CA ASP A 630 -18.89 -19.94 -40.57
C ASP A 630 -19.30 -20.74 -39.31
N TRP A 631 -19.03 -20.22 -38.11
CA TRP A 631 -19.40 -20.85 -36.84
C TRP A 631 -20.84 -20.60 -36.41
N VAL A 632 -21.61 -19.80 -37.16
CA VAL A 632 -23.01 -19.49 -36.83
C VAL A 632 -23.83 -20.77 -36.72
N GLN A 633 -24.50 -20.93 -35.59
CA GLN A 633 -25.46 -21.98 -35.33
C GLN A 633 -26.87 -21.38 -35.19
N PRO A 634 -27.93 -22.19 -35.41
CA PRO A 634 -29.30 -21.73 -35.17
C PRO A 634 -29.51 -21.32 -33.71
N LEU A 635 -30.23 -20.21 -33.52
CA LEU A 635 -30.66 -19.73 -32.21
C LEU A 635 -31.53 -20.79 -31.51
N LEU A 636 -31.21 -21.07 -30.25
CA LEU A 636 -32.02 -21.91 -29.38
C LEU A 636 -32.96 -21.04 -28.54
N ASN A 637 -34.15 -21.58 -28.25
CA ASN A 637 -35.09 -20.92 -27.37
C ASN A 637 -34.50 -20.79 -25.96
N THR A 638 -34.66 -19.61 -25.36
CA THR A 638 -34.23 -19.35 -23.99
C THR A 638 -34.95 -20.26 -23.00
N THR A 639 -34.19 -20.88 -22.11
CA THR A 639 -34.66 -21.71 -20.99
C THR A 639 -33.76 -21.47 -19.78
N ASP A 640 -34.01 -22.12 -18.64
CA ASP A 640 -33.15 -22.01 -17.47
C ASP A 640 -31.70 -22.49 -17.75
N LEU A 641 -31.52 -23.44 -18.68
CA LEU A 641 -30.21 -23.97 -19.11
C LEU A 641 -29.72 -23.39 -20.43
N VAL A 642 -30.48 -22.50 -21.09
CA VAL A 642 -30.09 -21.86 -22.36
C VAL A 642 -30.31 -20.37 -22.24
N LEU A 643 -29.22 -19.64 -22.06
CA LEU A 643 -29.24 -18.21 -21.76
C LEU A 643 -29.55 -17.39 -23.04
N PRO A 644 -30.15 -16.18 -22.88
CA PRO A 644 -30.39 -15.28 -24.00
C PRO A 644 -29.07 -14.82 -24.64
N VAL A 645 -29.18 -14.34 -25.89
CA VAL A 645 -28.02 -13.81 -26.63
C VAL A 645 -27.41 -12.64 -25.87
N GLY A 646 -26.08 -12.67 -25.73
CA GLY A 646 -25.31 -11.62 -25.06
C GLY A 646 -25.18 -11.78 -23.54
N ALA A 647 -25.85 -12.78 -22.93
CA ALA A 647 -25.46 -13.24 -21.60
C ALA A 647 -24.09 -13.93 -21.72
N LEU A 648 -23.07 -13.37 -21.07
CA LEU A 648 -21.70 -13.89 -21.10
C LEU A 648 -21.44 -14.74 -19.85
N PRO A 649 -20.63 -15.81 -19.97
CA PRO A 649 -19.98 -16.43 -18.83
C PRO A 649 -19.31 -15.36 -17.97
N SER A 650 -19.67 -15.30 -16.69
CA SER A 650 -19.13 -14.31 -15.77
C SER A 650 -18.59 -14.97 -14.51
N GLN A 651 -17.28 -15.05 -14.41
CA GLN A 651 -16.57 -15.72 -13.32
C GLN A 651 -16.30 -14.73 -12.18
N PHE A 652 -16.86 -14.98 -11.00
CA PHE A 652 -16.45 -14.27 -9.80
C PHE A 652 -15.12 -14.84 -9.30
N VAL A 653 -14.12 -13.96 -9.12
CA VAL A 653 -12.80 -14.27 -8.57
C VAL A 653 -12.66 -13.59 -7.21
N TRP A 654 -12.11 -14.27 -6.21
CA TRP A 654 -11.86 -13.67 -4.89
C TRP A 654 -10.54 -14.15 -4.29
N LEU A 655 -9.62 -13.20 -4.15
CA LEU A 655 -8.35 -13.38 -3.45
C LEU A 655 -8.48 -12.99 -1.96
N VAL A 656 -8.00 -13.86 -1.07
CA VAL A 656 -7.96 -13.63 0.38
C VAL A 656 -6.57 -13.23 0.88
N MET A 657 -5.55 -13.59 0.11
CA MET A 657 -4.17 -13.09 0.19
C MET A 657 -3.73 -12.58 -1.18
N GLY A 658 -2.62 -11.86 -1.25
CA GLY A 658 -2.16 -11.28 -2.50
C GLY A 658 -1.70 -12.39 -3.45
N SER A 659 -1.79 -12.13 -4.76
CA SER A 659 -1.16 -13.00 -5.74
C SER A 659 -0.34 -12.19 -6.75
N ALA A 660 0.92 -12.57 -6.92
CA ALA A 660 1.79 -11.96 -7.91
C ALA A 660 1.34 -12.26 -9.34
N GLU A 661 0.53 -13.30 -9.56
CA GLU A 661 -0.04 -13.66 -10.86
C GLU A 661 -1.35 -14.42 -10.72
N VAL A 662 -2.39 -13.98 -11.43
CA VAL A 662 -3.65 -14.70 -11.58
C VAL A 662 -3.87 -15.00 -13.06
N ARG A 663 -4.24 -16.25 -13.36
CA ARG A 663 -4.59 -16.76 -14.69
C ARG A 663 -6.04 -17.23 -14.66
N ILE A 664 -6.75 -17.06 -15.78
CA ILE A 664 -8.02 -17.74 -16.03
C ILE A 664 -7.88 -18.38 -17.39
N GLU A 665 -7.98 -19.70 -17.45
CA GLU A 665 -7.75 -20.45 -18.68
C GLU A 665 -9.01 -21.17 -19.15
N ALA A 666 -9.26 -21.15 -20.45
CA ALA A 666 -10.35 -21.88 -21.07
C ALA A 666 -9.95 -23.34 -21.27
N VAL A 667 -10.70 -24.26 -20.68
CA VAL A 667 -10.41 -25.69 -20.75
C VAL A 667 -11.50 -26.41 -21.53
N PRO A 668 -11.21 -26.93 -22.72
CA PRO A 668 -12.18 -27.64 -23.54
C PRO A 668 -12.46 -29.01 -22.92
N LEU A 669 -13.74 -29.39 -22.90
CA LEU A 669 -14.21 -30.69 -22.41
C LEU A 669 -14.61 -31.55 -23.60
N SER A 670 -14.09 -32.78 -23.66
CA SER A 670 -14.47 -33.71 -24.72
C SER A 670 -15.86 -34.27 -24.44
N SER A 671 -16.79 -34.09 -25.37
CA SER A 671 -18.05 -34.87 -25.35
C SER A 671 -17.73 -36.34 -25.62
N ASN A 672 -17.85 -37.20 -24.62
CA ASN A 672 -17.74 -38.67 -24.74
C ASN A 672 -16.49 -39.18 -25.50
N GLY A 673 -15.30 -38.70 -25.14
CA GLY A 673 -14.05 -39.45 -25.38
C GLY A 673 -13.52 -39.49 -26.82
N THR A 674 -13.83 -38.52 -27.69
CA THR A 674 -13.14 -38.44 -28.99
C THR A 674 -12.65 -37.03 -29.32
N VAL A 675 -11.32 -36.97 -29.43
CA VAL A 675 -10.42 -35.86 -29.84
C VAL A 675 -10.32 -34.71 -28.84
N ALA A 676 -9.20 -34.69 -28.10
CA ALA A 676 -8.74 -33.49 -27.40
C ALA A 676 -8.70 -32.34 -28.40
N ASN A 677 -9.22 -31.17 -28.04
CA ASN A 677 -9.15 -29.99 -28.91
C ASN A 677 -7.69 -29.83 -29.37
N PRO A 678 -7.40 -29.89 -30.69
CA PRO A 678 -6.03 -29.97 -31.20
C PRO A 678 -5.20 -28.73 -30.87
N ASP A 679 -5.85 -27.62 -30.55
CA ASP A 679 -5.22 -26.37 -30.18
C ASP A 679 -4.89 -26.30 -28.68
N ALA A 680 -5.48 -27.20 -27.87
CA ALA A 680 -5.21 -27.25 -26.45
C ALA A 680 -3.82 -27.83 -26.19
N LYS A 681 -3.03 -27.11 -25.40
CA LYS A 681 -1.63 -27.42 -25.11
C LYS A 681 -1.38 -27.42 -23.62
N ASP A 682 -0.32 -28.11 -23.23
CA ASP A 682 0.20 -28.00 -21.88
C ASP A 682 0.62 -26.55 -21.62
N ASN A 683 0.09 -25.98 -20.55
CA ASN A 683 0.33 -24.59 -20.15
C ASN A 683 1.63 -24.40 -19.35
N GLY A 684 2.47 -25.45 -19.26
CA GLY A 684 3.69 -25.52 -18.47
C GLY A 684 3.50 -26.04 -17.04
N LEU A 685 2.27 -26.41 -16.66
CA LEU A 685 1.89 -26.93 -15.34
C LEU A 685 1.29 -28.34 -15.41
N GLU A 686 1.63 -29.11 -16.45
CA GLU A 686 1.02 -30.43 -16.72
C GLU A 686 -0.51 -30.32 -16.89
N PHE A 687 -0.97 -29.15 -17.33
CA PHE A 687 -2.37 -28.82 -17.47
C PHE A 687 -2.68 -28.40 -18.90
N VAL A 688 -3.63 -29.11 -19.52
CA VAL A 688 -4.00 -28.88 -20.92
C VAL A 688 -5.17 -27.91 -20.99
N SER A 689 -4.95 -26.77 -21.62
CA SER A 689 -5.95 -25.71 -21.83
C SER A 689 -5.77 -25.08 -23.21
N LEU A 690 -6.71 -24.22 -23.61
CA LEU A 690 -6.55 -23.34 -24.76
C LEU A 690 -5.76 -22.07 -24.42
N GLY A 691 -5.20 -21.98 -23.22
CA GLY A 691 -4.51 -20.80 -22.71
C GLY A 691 -5.42 -19.87 -21.93
N ASN A 692 -4.87 -18.71 -21.55
CA ASN A 692 -5.60 -17.68 -20.82
C ASN A 692 -6.77 -17.17 -21.66
N VAL A 693 -7.91 -16.96 -21.01
CA VAL A 693 -8.93 -16.06 -21.53
C VAL A 693 -8.32 -14.68 -21.64
N ALA A 694 -8.88 -13.90 -22.54
CA ALA A 694 -8.40 -12.58 -22.80
C ALA A 694 -8.46 -11.72 -21.49
N GLY A 695 -7.51 -10.80 -21.32
CA GLY A 695 -7.35 -9.96 -20.12
C GLY A 695 -6.45 -10.58 -19.04
N TYR A 696 -6.01 -11.82 -19.24
CA TYR A 696 -5.14 -12.56 -18.33
C TYR A 696 -3.81 -12.98 -19.00
N PRO A 697 -2.72 -13.16 -18.23
CA PRO A 697 -2.62 -13.06 -16.78
C PRO A 697 -2.66 -11.63 -16.25
N VAL A 698 -3.13 -11.46 -15.01
CA VAL A 698 -2.98 -10.20 -14.26
C VAL A 698 -1.94 -10.35 -13.17
N THR A 699 -1.10 -9.35 -12.95
CA THR A 699 0.02 -9.42 -11.99
C THR A 699 -0.18 -8.51 -10.78
N TYR A 700 0.47 -8.86 -9.66
CA TYR A 700 0.50 -8.08 -8.41
C TYR A 700 -0.90 -7.68 -7.91
N ARG A 701 -1.82 -8.65 -7.88
CA ARG A 701 -3.19 -8.40 -7.40
C ARG A 701 -3.21 -8.42 -5.88
N ARG A 702 -3.75 -7.34 -5.31
CA ARG A 702 -4.13 -7.26 -3.90
C ARG A 702 -5.30 -8.20 -3.60
N PRO A 703 -5.60 -8.50 -2.33
CA PRO A 703 -6.70 -9.40 -1.98
C PRO A 703 -8.05 -8.70 -2.16
N ILE A 704 -8.73 -9.00 -3.25
CA ILE A 704 -10.01 -8.40 -3.63
C ILE A 704 -10.87 -9.39 -4.42
N GLY A 705 -12.18 -9.15 -4.44
CA GLY A 705 -13.12 -9.84 -5.33
C GLY A 705 -13.44 -9.03 -6.59
N TRP A 706 -13.55 -9.67 -7.75
CA TRP A 706 -13.99 -9.03 -8.99
C TRP A 706 -14.70 -10.01 -9.92
N MET A 707 -15.48 -9.48 -10.87
CA MET A 707 -16.11 -10.28 -11.94
C MET A 707 -15.22 -10.25 -13.18
N SER A 708 -15.03 -11.41 -13.82
CA SER A 708 -14.45 -11.56 -15.15
C SER A 708 -15.53 -12.07 -16.08
N ASN A 709 -16.04 -11.21 -16.96
CA ASN A 709 -16.84 -11.66 -18.09
C ASN A 709 -15.91 -12.34 -19.10
N TRP A 710 -16.49 -13.17 -19.97
CA TRP A 710 -15.75 -13.82 -21.05
C TRP A 710 -16.66 -14.04 -22.24
N ASP A 711 -16.27 -13.57 -23.42
CA ASP A 711 -17.05 -13.71 -24.66
C ASP A 711 -16.55 -14.83 -25.58
N GLY A 712 -15.58 -15.63 -25.13
CA GLY A 712 -14.95 -16.70 -25.91
C GLY A 712 -13.57 -16.35 -26.46
N THR A 713 -13.10 -15.11 -26.27
CA THR A 713 -11.77 -14.64 -26.68
C THR A 713 -10.64 -15.18 -25.79
N LEU A 714 -9.48 -15.43 -26.39
CA LEU A 714 -8.26 -15.89 -25.71
C LEU A 714 -7.20 -14.78 -25.71
N ALA A 715 -6.27 -14.85 -24.77
CA ALA A 715 -5.22 -13.87 -24.60
C ALA A 715 -4.31 -13.70 -25.83
N ASP A 716 -4.21 -14.70 -26.70
CA ASP A 716 -3.44 -14.60 -27.95
C ASP A 716 -4.20 -13.95 -29.11
N GLY A 717 -5.45 -13.52 -28.87
CA GLY A 717 -6.33 -12.92 -29.86
C GLY A 717 -7.18 -13.91 -30.67
N SER A 718 -7.13 -15.19 -30.33
CA SER A 718 -7.95 -16.23 -30.95
C SER A 718 -9.27 -16.44 -30.19
N TRP A 719 -10.15 -17.28 -30.74
CA TRP A 719 -11.46 -17.58 -30.16
C TRP A 719 -11.60 -19.07 -29.90
N VAL A 720 -12.27 -19.43 -28.81
CA VAL A 720 -12.64 -20.83 -28.58
C VAL A 720 -13.74 -21.27 -29.54
N PRO A 721 -13.71 -22.48 -30.12
CA PRO A 721 -14.80 -22.97 -30.96
C PRO A 721 -16.08 -23.22 -30.13
N ALA A 722 -17.22 -23.40 -30.78
CA ALA A 722 -18.43 -23.86 -30.07
C ALA A 722 -18.17 -25.24 -29.44
N GLY A 723 -18.61 -25.43 -28.20
CA GLY A 723 -18.29 -26.65 -27.45
C GLY A 723 -18.56 -26.55 -25.96
N SER A 724 -18.14 -27.57 -25.22
CA SER A 724 -18.24 -27.65 -23.76
C SER A 724 -16.92 -27.22 -23.12
N TYR A 725 -17.00 -26.40 -22.07
CA TYR A 725 -15.86 -25.76 -21.44
C TYR A 725 -16.01 -25.72 -19.93
N ARG A 726 -14.87 -25.50 -19.26
CA ARG A 726 -14.80 -24.90 -17.93
C ARG A 726 -13.75 -23.78 -17.96
N LEU A 727 -13.87 -22.84 -17.04
CA LEU A 727 -12.84 -21.86 -16.75
C LEU A 727 -12.05 -22.32 -15.54
N SER A 728 -10.73 -22.46 -15.72
CA SER A 728 -9.81 -22.82 -14.64
C SER A 728 -9.06 -21.58 -14.18
N ILE A 729 -9.24 -21.19 -12.92
CA ILE A 729 -8.56 -20.06 -12.29
C ILE A 729 -7.32 -20.59 -11.59
N PHE A 730 -6.18 -19.94 -11.80
CA PHE A 730 -4.95 -20.19 -11.07
C PHE A 730 -4.51 -18.89 -10.38
N ALA A 731 -4.24 -18.94 -9.09
CA ALA A 731 -3.64 -17.84 -8.35
C ALA A 731 -2.31 -18.31 -7.75
N LEU A 732 -1.21 -17.64 -8.12
CA LEU A 732 0.12 -18.01 -7.66
C LEU A 732 0.21 -17.75 -6.15
N LYS A 733 0.64 -18.77 -5.40
CA LYS A 733 0.91 -18.66 -3.96
C LYS A 733 2.09 -17.71 -3.72
N ILE A 734 2.14 -17.11 -2.54
CA ILE A 734 3.25 -16.21 -2.17
C ILE A 734 4.56 -17.02 -2.13
N PHE A 735 5.63 -16.47 -2.72
CA PHE A 735 6.89 -17.19 -3.00
C PHE A 735 6.76 -18.44 -3.89
N GLY A 736 5.61 -18.62 -4.55
CA GLY A 736 5.37 -19.71 -5.48
C GLY A 736 6.24 -19.60 -6.74
N ASN A 737 6.70 -20.75 -7.24
CA ASN A 737 7.35 -20.88 -8.53
C ASN A 737 6.28 -21.05 -9.63
N ARG A 738 6.30 -20.15 -10.62
CA ARG A 738 5.39 -20.14 -11.78
C ARG A 738 5.39 -21.43 -12.59
N THR A 739 6.44 -22.25 -12.50
CA THR A 739 6.55 -23.52 -13.24
C THR A 739 6.17 -24.75 -12.40
N SER A 740 5.76 -24.56 -11.13
CA SER A 740 5.40 -25.65 -10.22
C SER A 740 3.88 -25.73 -10.08
N PRO A 741 3.21 -26.82 -10.49
CA PRO A 741 1.76 -26.94 -10.37
C PRO A 741 1.23 -26.78 -8.94
N ASP A 742 1.98 -27.28 -7.94
CA ASP A 742 1.60 -27.23 -6.52
C ASP A 742 1.67 -25.81 -5.91
N ASP A 743 2.29 -24.88 -6.63
CA ASP A 743 2.50 -23.49 -6.19
C ASP A 743 1.34 -22.57 -6.61
N TRP A 744 0.28 -23.13 -7.18
CA TRP A 744 -0.93 -22.42 -7.55
C TRP A 744 -2.11 -22.90 -6.73
N ASP A 745 -2.88 -21.98 -6.15
CA ASP A 745 -4.25 -22.30 -5.80
C ASP A 745 -5.08 -22.34 -7.07
N ARG A 746 -5.99 -23.31 -7.15
CA ARG A 746 -6.76 -23.57 -8.35
C ARG A 746 -8.23 -23.77 -8.05
N TYR A 747 -9.05 -23.27 -8.95
CA TYR A 747 -10.48 -23.55 -9.01
C TYR A 747 -10.90 -23.86 -10.44
N ASP A 748 -11.81 -24.82 -10.61
CA ASP A 748 -12.45 -25.12 -11.87
C ASP A 748 -13.93 -24.74 -11.78
N SER A 749 -14.42 -23.95 -12.73
CA SER A 749 -15.85 -23.64 -12.83
C SER A 749 -16.69 -24.89 -13.08
N PRO A 750 -18.01 -24.84 -12.83
CA PRO A 750 -18.93 -25.80 -13.43
C PRO A 750 -18.73 -25.87 -14.95
N GLU A 751 -19.01 -27.03 -15.53
CA GLU A 751 -19.06 -27.20 -16.98
C GLU A 751 -20.18 -26.31 -17.58
N PHE A 752 -19.92 -25.71 -18.74
CA PHE A 752 -20.91 -24.96 -19.51
C PHE A 752 -20.66 -25.12 -21.00
N ASN A 753 -21.61 -24.70 -21.82
CA ASN A 753 -21.55 -24.79 -23.27
C ASN A 753 -21.50 -23.41 -23.91
N ILE A 754 -20.65 -23.24 -24.92
CA ILE A 754 -20.63 -22.07 -25.81
C ILE A 754 -21.25 -22.44 -27.14
N ARG A 755 -22.17 -21.60 -27.62
CA ARG A 755 -22.69 -21.62 -28.99
C ARG A 755 -22.61 -20.23 -29.59
N TYR A 756 -22.24 -20.16 -30.86
CA TYR A 756 -22.21 -18.91 -31.61
C TYR A 756 -23.49 -18.75 -32.45
N VAL A 757 -24.12 -17.59 -32.36
CA VAL A 757 -25.35 -17.25 -33.09
C VAL A 757 -25.17 -15.95 -33.87
N GLU A 758 -26.06 -15.71 -34.84
CA GLU A 758 -26.09 -14.42 -35.55
C GLU A 758 -26.52 -13.32 -34.57
N ALA A 759 -25.74 -12.23 -34.53
CA ALA A 759 -25.91 -11.13 -33.59
C ALA A 759 -27.17 -10.28 -33.86
#